data_AF-A0A2H0SUL6-F1
#
_entry.id   AF-A0A2H0SUL6-F1
#
_cell.length_a   1.000
_cell.length_b   1.000
_cell.length_c   1.000
_cell.angle_alpha   90.00
_cell.angle_beta   90.00
_cell.angle_gamma   90.00
#
_symmetry.space_group_name_H-M   'P 1'
#
loop_
_entity.id
_entity.type
_entity.pdbx_description
1 polymer ?
#
loop_
_entity_poly.entity_id
_entity_poly.type
_entity_poly.pdbx_seq_one_letter_code
_entity_poly.pdbx_strand_id
1 'polypeptide(L)'
;MKKLLAFLLALFLLASPSKIFATDQQHFTIILNQVRGEECCDVGSVANFQTQLEKLAELNLSANFALRIDALENHEFVSLAKEYPQFSYGALLEITPELATQAEVIYKGKPDQWYEAQNVFLIGYSQADRKKLIDTHMLQFREALGHYPSFSSSWMIDPWSLAYLKKQYGVMVHQITREQFGTDSYTLYGGPMQYPYWPSDNWALVPEQGNFSQPLIVRQTIMDPVFNYGDRSSSYTSQPNDYAFRHAGLDYFEHLFTQAHNQLGNYTFALIGLENSMGQDSHEEFFRQLEFVNEWQAENNVVATLENFEDWLRSNNNNDVQIYGGNSSENPGEKAWWITTNTYRARLRLSGGVLSLTDLRLYDSRFEDPYLNDISEKLGWWVVPFIIDGSRIDTKNQDSLVVHNDSLINRLEELGTPVGINILGENGSVEVKKENNNIVYFQDQSEIARFRSSDFLLHKNHDQVANLSWHGDNEVLWGFSKNEVGDFIKFSPFINDFDLSTIRKKYSALLFPEITMKPLNAKNSYVFVNNDYAIAGRNPVRLVLFPKDSDDQPVLLGEYPSVVTEAEISKITIHEQHGSNGMQFIDFENDTALKTKITISNGEFSEQTTIYFAPHCPTKIFQCLSHPNQAWWYLRSTISDKIRLMEEKRQHEAQFAE
;
A
#
# COMPACT_ATOMS: atom_id res chain seq x y z
N MET A 1 -64.89 25.46 24.31
CA MET A 1 -63.92 24.36 24.50
C MET A 1 -63.67 23.51 23.25
N LYS A 2 -64.69 22.96 22.56
CA LYS A 2 -64.46 22.11 21.37
C LYS A 2 -63.75 22.79 20.17
N LYS A 3 -63.92 24.11 19.97
CA LYS A 3 -63.22 24.86 18.89
C LYS A 3 -61.75 25.20 19.20
N LEU A 4 -61.37 25.30 20.48
CA LEU A 4 -60.00 25.59 20.90
C LEU A 4 -59.12 24.33 20.83
N LEU A 5 -59.70 23.17 21.12
CA LEU A 5 -59.02 21.87 21.02
C LEU A 5 -58.72 21.49 19.56
N ALA A 6 -59.62 21.81 18.62
CA ALA A 6 -59.40 21.57 17.19
C ALA A 6 -58.29 22.46 16.60
N PHE A 7 -58.13 23.69 17.12
CA PHE A 7 -57.09 24.62 16.67
C PHE A 7 -55.70 24.25 17.22
N LEU A 8 -55.62 23.76 18.46
CA LEU A 8 -54.38 23.23 19.06
C LEU A 8 -53.93 21.91 18.42
N LEU A 9 -54.87 21.06 17.99
CA LEU A 9 -54.55 19.83 17.25
C LEU A 9 -54.01 20.11 15.83
N ALA A 10 -54.49 21.19 15.19
CA ALA A 10 -54.01 21.62 13.88
C ALA A 10 -52.62 22.27 13.94
N LEU A 11 -52.28 22.97 15.04
CA LEU A 11 -50.93 23.51 15.24
C LEU A 11 -49.88 22.43 15.54
N PHE A 12 -50.26 21.33 16.22
CA PHE A 12 -49.34 20.21 16.47
C PHE A 12 -49.01 19.40 15.21
N LEU A 13 -49.90 19.39 14.22
CA LEU A 13 -49.67 18.75 12.91
C LEU A 13 -48.80 19.59 11.96
N LEU A 14 -48.57 20.87 12.25
CA LEU A 14 -47.75 21.78 11.44
C LEU A 14 -46.38 22.10 12.06
N ALA A 15 -46.08 21.57 13.25
CA ALA A 15 -44.82 21.80 13.97
C ALA A 15 -43.98 20.53 14.17
N SER A 16 -44.23 19.50 13.36
CA SER A 16 -43.27 18.39 13.23
C SER A 16 -42.28 18.78 12.13
N PRO A 17 -40.96 18.88 12.38
CA PRO A 17 -40.03 18.89 11.27
C PRO A 17 -40.28 17.58 10.53
N SER A 18 -40.86 17.67 9.34
CA SER A 18 -40.84 16.58 8.40
C SER A 18 -39.36 16.25 8.22
N LYS A 19 -38.89 15.21 8.91
CA LYS A 19 -37.71 14.46 8.50
C LYS A 19 -38.04 14.04 7.08
N ILE A 20 -37.57 14.83 6.13
CA ILE A 20 -37.48 14.42 4.74
C ILE A 20 -36.61 13.18 4.84
N PHE A 21 -37.23 12.00 4.71
CA PHE A 21 -36.50 10.75 4.57
C PHE A 21 -35.62 10.97 3.33
N ALA A 22 -34.33 11.17 3.59
CA ALA A 22 -33.31 11.04 2.59
C ALA A 22 -33.52 9.66 1.96
N THR A 23 -33.47 9.62 0.64
CA THR A 23 -33.49 8.40 -0.19
C THR A 23 -32.75 7.25 0.50
N ASP A 24 -33.37 6.06 0.58
CA ASP A 24 -32.84 4.81 1.17
C ASP A 24 -31.49 4.41 0.54
N GLN A 25 -30.41 5.06 0.94
CA GLN A 25 -29.05 4.74 0.53
C GLN A 25 -28.68 3.39 1.15
N GLN A 26 -28.23 2.44 0.34
CA GLN A 26 -27.84 1.14 0.88
C GLN A 26 -26.45 1.20 1.51
N HIS A 27 -26.29 0.60 2.68
CA HIS A 27 -25.02 0.56 3.38
C HIS A 27 -24.51 -0.88 3.43
N PHE A 28 -23.40 -1.14 2.76
CA PHE A 28 -22.80 -2.47 2.65
C PHE A 28 -21.55 -2.58 3.51
N THR A 29 -21.59 -3.49 4.49
CA THR A 29 -20.43 -3.90 5.24
C THR A 29 -20.06 -5.33 4.84
N ILE A 30 -18.81 -5.56 4.46
CA ILE A 30 -18.24 -6.87 4.18
C ILE A 30 -17.27 -7.23 5.29
N ILE A 31 -17.43 -8.41 5.87
CA ILE A 31 -16.46 -9.00 6.80
C ILE A 31 -15.73 -10.09 6.04
N LEU A 32 -14.43 -9.94 5.84
CA LEU A 32 -13.59 -10.86 5.08
C LEU A 32 -12.29 -11.14 5.85
N ASN A 33 -12.25 -12.31 6.49
CA ASN A 33 -11.10 -12.77 7.26
C ASN A 33 -10.20 -13.65 6.40
N GLN A 34 -8.91 -13.69 6.74
CA GLN A 34 -7.93 -14.56 6.11
C GLN A 34 -7.53 -15.67 7.08
N VAL A 35 -7.46 -16.91 6.59
CA VAL A 35 -7.20 -18.10 7.40
C VAL A 35 -5.96 -18.80 6.88
N ARG A 36 -4.87 -18.65 7.61
CA ARG A 36 -3.62 -19.38 7.42
C ARG A 36 -3.67 -20.69 8.21
N GLY A 37 -3.07 -21.75 7.68
CA GLY A 37 -2.82 -22.98 8.41
C GLY A 37 -1.53 -22.91 9.22
N GLU A 38 -0.99 -24.08 9.56
CA GLU A 38 0.09 -24.21 10.55
C GLU A 38 1.47 -24.52 9.93
N GLU A 39 1.62 -24.45 8.59
CA GLU A 39 2.83 -24.90 7.91
C GLU A 39 4.03 -23.96 8.16
N CYS A 40 3.92 -22.72 7.70
CA CYS A 40 5.00 -21.73 7.74
C CYS A 40 4.41 -20.32 7.71
N CYS A 41 5.31 -19.33 7.61
CA CYS A 41 4.96 -18.11 6.90
C CYS A 41 3.83 -17.32 7.61
N ASP A 42 4.13 -16.92 8.85
CA ASP A 42 3.17 -16.41 9.85
C ASP A 42 1.96 -17.34 10.02
N VAL A 43 2.16 -18.37 10.85
CA VAL A 43 1.20 -19.47 11.03
C VAL A 43 -0.11 -18.97 11.65
N GLY A 44 -1.22 -19.51 11.15
CA GLY A 44 -2.53 -19.28 11.75
C GLY A 44 -2.76 -20.15 12.99
N SER A 45 -3.81 -19.81 13.73
CA SER A 45 -4.26 -20.56 14.91
C SER A 45 -5.66 -21.13 14.66
N VAL A 46 -5.84 -22.43 14.92
CA VAL A 46 -7.14 -23.10 14.92
C VAL A 46 -8.08 -22.44 15.93
N ALA A 47 -7.58 -22.13 17.13
CA ALA A 47 -8.36 -21.50 18.19
C ALA A 47 -8.81 -20.08 17.82
N ASN A 48 -7.96 -19.31 17.16
CA ASN A 48 -8.32 -17.99 16.65
C ASN A 48 -9.40 -18.10 15.56
N PHE A 49 -9.26 -19.04 14.63
CA PHE A 49 -10.28 -19.28 13.61
C PHE A 49 -11.62 -19.70 14.21
N GLN A 50 -11.60 -20.65 15.17
CA GLN A 50 -12.80 -21.08 15.89
C GLN A 50 -13.48 -19.92 16.62
N THR A 51 -12.74 -19.12 17.39
CA THR A 51 -13.32 -18.00 18.14
C THR A 51 -13.87 -16.91 17.22
N GLN A 52 -13.23 -16.64 16.07
CA GLN A 52 -13.79 -15.75 15.05
C GLN A 52 -15.14 -16.27 14.51
N LEU A 53 -15.22 -17.56 14.16
CA LEU A 53 -16.46 -18.21 13.71
C LEU A 53 -17.57 -18.13 14.76
N GLU A 54 -17.25 -18.48 16.01
CA GLU A 54 -18.16 -18.44 17.15
C GLU A 54 -18.70 -17.03 17.39
N LYS A 55 -17.84 -16.02 17.43
CA LYS A 55 -18.23 -14.63 17.67
C LYS A 55 -19.13 -14.08 16.56
N LEU A 56 -18.81 -14.37 15.30
CA LEU A 56 -19.64 -13.94 14.16
C LEU A 56 -21.01 -14.64 14.17
N ALA A 57 -21.06 -15.92 14.54
CA ALA A 57 -22.31 -16.67 14.66
C ALA A 57 -23.15 -16.17 15.84
N GLU A 58 -22.53 -15.85 16.98
CA GLU A 58 -23.18 -15.24 18.15
C GLU A 58 -23.86 -13.92 17.78
N LEU A 59 -23.17 -13.06 17.01
CA LEU A 59 -23.67 -11.76 16.57
C LEU A 59 -24.59 -11.86 15.34
N ASN A 60 -24.80 -13.05 14.77
CA ASN A 60 -25.59 -13.25 13.55
C ASN A 60 -25.14 -12.36 12.37
N LEU A 61 -23.84 -12.15 12.24
CA LEU A 61 -23.22 -11.37 11.16
C LEU A 61 -22.84 -12.28 9.99
N SER A 62 -23.12 -11.86 8.76
CA SER A 62 -22.57 -12.56 7.58
C SER A 62 -21.08 -12.31 7.47
N ALA A 63 -20.31 -13.35 7.12
CA ALA A 63 -18.86 -13.25 7.00
C ALA A 63 -18.31 -14.16 5.90
N ASN A 64 -17.10 -13.82 5.47
CA ASN A 64 -16.35 -14.48 4.43
C ASN A 64 -14.96 -14.87 4.99
N PHE A 65 -14.45 -16.05 4.64
CA PHE A 65 -13.14 -16.54 5.07
C PHE A 65 -12.33 -17.04 3.87
N ALA A 66 -11.19 -16.41 3.59
CA ALA A 66 -10.25 -16.89 2.57
C ALA A 66 -9.27 -17.89 3.20
N LEU A 67 -9.29 -19.15 2.76
CA LEU A 67 -8.49 -20.24 3.32
C LEU A 67 -7.21 -20.46 2.51
N ARG A 68 -6.06 -20.48 3.18
CA ARG A 68 -4.78 -20.88 2.58
C ARG A 68 -4.73 -22.39 2.40
N ILE A 69 -3.86 -22.88 1.51
CA ILE A 69 -3.80 -24.32 1.19
C ILE A 69 -3.56 -25.20 2.43
N ASP A 70 -2.69 -24.78 3.34
CA ASP A 70 -2.36 -25.52 4.56
C ASP A 70 -3.54 -25.56 5.54
N ALA A 71 -4.43 -24.56 5.53
CA ALA A 71 -5.70 -24.63 6.25
C ALA A 71 -6.69 -25.60 5.58
N LEU A 72 -6.66 -25.75 4.25
CA LEU A 72 -7.51 -26.70 3.51
C LEU A 72 -7.05 -28.17 3.67
N GLU A 73 -5.81 -28.39 4.07
CA GLU A 73 -5.25 -29.73 4.32
C GLU A 73 -5.37 -30.16 5.78
N ASN A 74 -5.48 -29.20 6.70
CA ASN A 74 -5.65 -29.48 8.10
C ASN A 74 -7.12 -29.81 8.43
N HIS A 75 -7.34 -31.03 8.94
CA HIS A 75 -8.66 -31.55 9.27
C HIS A 75 -9.43 -30.69 10.29
N GLU A 76 -8.76 -30.04 11.24
CA GLU A 76 -9.42 -29.22 12.26
C GLU A 76 -10.04 -27.96 11.64
N PHE A 77 -9.28 -27.24 10.80
CA PHE A 77 -9.79 -26.09 10.05
C PHE A 77 -10.95 -26.48 9.12
N VAL A 78 -10.81 -27.57 8.36
CA VAL A 78 -11.86 -28.04 7.45
C VAL A 78 -13.12 -28.48 8.21
N SER A 79 -12.95 -29.10 9.38
CA SER A 79 -14.09 -29.50 10.23
C SER A 79 -14.85 -28.30 10.75
N LEU A 80 -14.14 -27.28 11.24
CA LEU A 80 -14.74 -26.01 11.66
C LEU A 80 -15.46 -25.32 10.50
N ALA A 81 -14.84 -25.23 9.32
CA ALA A 81 -15.50 -24.63 8.16
C ALA A 81 -16.81 -25.35 7.77
N LYS A 82 -16.85 -26.69 7.90
CA LYS A 82 -18.06 -27.49 7.63
C LYS A 82 -19.12 -27.39 8.73
N GLU A 83 -18.73 -27.10 9.97
CA GLU A 83 -19.64 -26.88 11.09
C GLU A 83 -20.37 -25.53 10.98
N TYR A 84 -19.77 -24.54 10.30
CA TYR A 84 -20.34 -23.21 10.10
C TYR A 84 -20.67 -22.91 8.62
N PRO A 85 -21.52 -23.71 7.94
CA PRO A 85 -21.79 -23.58 6.51
C PRO A 85 -22.56 -22.31 6.12
N GLN A 86 -23.02 -21.51 7.09
CA GLN A 86 -23.67 -20.22 6.85
C GLN A 86 -22.69 -19.13 6.39
N PHE A 87 -21.38 -19.30 6.63
CA PHE A 87 -20.36 -18.38 6.15
C PHE A 87 -19.88 -18.75 4.74
N SER A 88 -19.32 -17.77 4.04
CA SER A 88 -18.76 -17.99 2.71
C SER A 88 -17.25 -18.28 2.80
N TYR A 89 -16.79 -19.33 2.12
CA TYR A 89 -15.38 -19.72 2.11
C TYR A 89 -14.76 -19.53 0.72
N GLY A 90 -13.56 -18.95 0.68
CA GLY A 90 -12.84 -18.60 -0.55
C GLY A 90 -11.37 -19.02 -0.49
N ALA A 91 -10.63 -18.78 -1.57
CA ALA A 91 -9.21 -19.14 -1.66
C ALA A 91 -8.29 -17.99 -1.22
N LEU A 92 -7.38 -18.22 -0.27
CA LEU A 92 -6.25 -17.33 0.01
C LEU A 92 -5.03 -17.80 -0.78
N LEU A 93 -4.70 -17.06 -1.84
CA LEU A 93 -3.63 -17.38 -2.77
C LEU A 93 -2.29 -16.80 -2.27
N GLU A 94 -1.86 -17.30 -1.12
CA GLU A 94 -0.49 -17.17 -0.62
C GLU A 94 0.28 -18.46 -0.93
N ILE A 95 1.48 -18.31 -1.46
CA ILE A 95 2.31 -19.43 -1.87
C ILE A 95 3.15 -19.91 -0.70
N THR A 96 2.90 -21.16 -0.30
CA THR A 96 3.67 -21.87 0.72
C THR A 96 4.62 -22.89 0.08
N PRO A 97 5.65 -23.35 0.80
CA PRO A 97 6.50 -24.46 0.34
C PRO A 97 5.71 -25.70 -0.08
N GLU A 98 4.68 -26.07 0.69
CA GLU A 98 3.80 -27.21 0.39
C GLU A 98 3.02 -26.99 -0.92
N LEU A 99 2.36 -25.83 -1.08
CA LEU A 99 1.65 -25.50 -2.33
C LEU A 99 2.57 -25.59 -3.55
N ALA A 100 3.76 -24.99 -3.46
CA ALA A 100 4.72 -25.01 -4.54
C ALA A 100 5.17 -26.44 -4.85
N THR A 101 5.45 -27.26 -3.83
CA THR A 101 5.86 -28.65 -3.97
C THR A 101 4.77 -29.48 -4.67
N GLN A 102 3.52 -29.38 -4.22
CA GLN A 102 2.39 -30.10 -4.81
C GLN A 102 2.06 -29.63 -6.23
N ALA A 103 2.27 -28.35 -6.52
CA ALA A 103 2.13 -27.79 -7.86
C ALA A 103 3.30 -28.12 -8.79
N GLU A 104 4.35 -28.81 -8.32
CA GLU A 104 5.59 -29.03 -9.07
C GLU A 104 6.23 -27.71 -9.55
N VAL A 105 6.27 -26.73 -8.65
CA VAL A 105 6.84 -25.40 -8.82
C VAL A 105 7.95 -25.20 -7.78
N ILE A 106 9.04 -24.54 -8.16
CA ILE A 106 10.14 -24.25 -7.23
C ILE A 106 9.71 -23.10 -6.31
N TYR A 107 9.60 -23.38 -5.01
CA TYR A 107 9.37 -22.34 -4.01
C TYR A 107 10.57 -21.38 -3.93
N LYS A 108 10.29 -20.08 -3.94
CA LYS A 108 11.34 -19.03 -3.95
C LYS A 108 11.68 -18.49 -2.57
N GLY A 109 10.79 -18.66 -1.60
CA GLY A 109 10.93 -18.08 -0.27
C GLY A 109 11.94 -18.79 0.63
N LYS A 110 12.45 -18.03 1.61
CA LYS A 110 13.17 -18.52 2.79
C LYS A 110 12.35 -18.22 4.04
N PRO A 111 12.54 -18.94 5.17
CA PRO A 111 11.72 -18.73 6.38
C PRO A 111 11.67 -17.29 6.92
N ASP A 112 12.68 -16.47 6.68
CA ASP A 112 12.79 -15.06 7.11
C ASP A 112 12.40 -14.05 6.01
N GLN A 113 12.13 -14.53 4.80
CA GLN A 113 11.81 -13.71 3.61
C GLN A 113 10.55 -14.22 2.90
N TRP A 114 9.79 -15.09 3.55
CA TRP A 114 8.62 -15.73 2.95
C TRP A 114 7.60 -14.69 2.50
N TYR A 115 7.42 -13.62 3.28
CA TYR A 115 6.44 -12.54 3.07
C TYR A 115 6.79 -11.68 1.87
N GLU A 116 8.00 -11.82 1.31
CA GLU A 116 8.41 -10.99 0.19
C GLU A 116 7.53 -11.28 -1.04
N ALA A 117 7.10 -10.24 -1.76
CA ALA A 117 6.05 -10.31 -2.78
C ALA A 117 6.34 -11.35 -3.87
N GLN A 118 7.61 -11.47 -4.28
CA GLN A 118 8.05 -12.44 -5.29
C GLN A 118 8.03 -13.89 -4.80
N ASN A 119 7.92 -14.11 -3.49
CA ASN A 119 7.91 -15.42 -2.85
C ASN A 119 6.48 -15.86 -2.53
N VAL A 120 5.68 -14.97 -1.93
CA VAL A 120 4.33 -15.28 -1.43
C VAL A 120 3.23 -15.07 -2.47
N PHE A 121 3.40 -14.22 -3.48
CA PHE A 121 2.34 -13.93 -4.47
C PHE A 121 2.66 -14.47 -5.86
N LEU A 122 1.60 -14.70 -6.64
CA LEU A 122 1.66 -15.24 -8.00
C LEU A 122 2.53 -14.39 -8.94
N ILE A 123 2.61 -13.07 -8.72
CA ILE A 123 3.41 -12.16 -9.53
C ILE A 123 4.90 -12.55 -9.57
N GLY A 124 5.41 -13.25 -8.56
CA GLY A 124 6.78 -13.75 -8.53
C GLY A 124 7.03 -14.97 -9.42
N TYR A 125 6.01 -15.60 -9.98
CA TYR A 125 6.11 -16.87 -10.70
C TYR A 125 5.77 -16.69 -12.18
N SER A 126 6.27 -17.58 -13.04
CA SER A 126 5.94 -17.55 -14.48
C SER A 126 4.45 -17.85 -14.68
N GLN A 127 3.80 -17.38 -15.75
CA GLN A 127 2.38 -17.71 -16.00
C GLN A 127 2.10 -19.23 -16.00
N ALA A 128 3.05 -20.04 -16.49
CA ALA A 128 2.93 -21.50 -16.46
C ALA A 128 2.89 -22.04 -15.02
N ASP A 129 3.72 -21.49 -14.13
CA ASP A 129 3.75 -21.86 -12.71
C ASP A 129 2.55 -21.28 -11.97
N ARG A 130 2.15 -20.03 -12.25
CA ARG A 130 0.92 -19.41 -11.71
C ARG A 130 -0.28 -20.31 -11.98
N LYS A 131 -0.41 -20.84 -13.21
CA LYS A 131 -1.45 -21.80 -13.57
C LYS A 131 -1.45 -23.03 -12.65
N LYS A 132 -0.29 -23.66 -12.47
CA LYS A 132 -0.16 -24.87 -11.65
C LYS A 132 -0.51 -24.59 -10.19
N LEU A 133 0.01 -23.50 -9.62
CA LEU A 133 -0.28 -23.07 -8.25
C LEU A 133 -1.77 -22.84 -8.03
N ILE A 134 -2.42 -22.11 -8.95
CA ILE A 134 -3.88 -21.88 -8.91
C ILE A 134 -4.63 -23.22 -9.01
N ASP A 135 -4.28 -24.06 -9.99
CA ASP A 135 -4.98 -25.32 -10.22
C ASP A 135 -4.90 -26.24 -8.99
N THR A 136 -3.71 -26.37 -8.40
CA THR A 136 -3.48 -27.16 -7.19
C THR A 136 -4.31 -26.64 -6.02
N HIS A 137 -4.26 -25.34 -5.74
CA HIS A 137 -5.04 -24.75 -4.65
C HIS A 137 -6.55 -24.95 -4.85
N MET A 138 -7.05 -24.72 -6.06
CA MET A 138 -8.48 -24.86 -6.36
C MET A 138 -8.96 -26.31 -6.28
N LEU A 139 -8.14 -27.27 -6.71
CA LEU A 139 -8.44 -28.69 -6.57
C LEU A 139 -8.48 -29.10 -5.09
N GLN A 140 -7.50 -28.66 -4.29
CA GLN A 140 -7.48 -28.91 -2.85
C GLN A 140 -8.70 -28.31 -2.15
N PHE A 141 -9.10 -27.09 -2.54
CA PHE A 141 -10.32 -26.46 -2.03
C PHE A 141 -11.56 -27.30 -2.31
N ARG A 142 -11.71 -27.79 -3.56
CA ARG A 142 -12.83 -28.65 -3.95
C ARG A 142 -12.80 -30.00 -3.24
N GLU A 143 -11.63 -30.58 -2.99
CA GLU A 143 -11.52 -31.82 -2.21
C GLU A 143 -11.94 -31.61 -0.75
N ALA A 144 -11.48 -30.52 -0.14
CA ALA A 144 -11.79 -30.18 1.24
C ALA A 144 -13.28 -29.86 1.47
N LEU A 145 -13.88 -29.03 0.60
CA LEU A 145 -15.21 -28.43 0.83
C LEU A 145 -16.29 -28.86 -0.19
N GLY A 146 -15.93 -29.61 -1.22
CA GLY A 146 -16.87 -30.22 -2.17
C GLY A 146 -17.28 -29.33 -3.35
N HIS A 147 -16.84 -28.07 -3.42
CA HIS A 147 -17.11 -27.11 -4.49
C HIS A 147 -15.89 -26.21 -4.73
N TYR A 148 -15.85 -25.48 -5.84
CA TYR A 148 -14.84 -24.43 -6.05
C TYR A 148 -15.25 -23.13 -5.32
N PRO A 149 -14.30 -22.27 -4.92
CA PRO A 149 -14.60 -21.02 -4.23
C PRO A 149 -15.18 -19.97 -5.19
N SER A 150 -16.12 -19.17 -4.69
CA SER A 150 -16.70 -18.05 -5.44
C SER A 150 -15.91 -16.75 -5.33
N PHE A 151 -14.96 -16.66 -4.40
CA PHE A 151 -14.06 -15.52 -4.26
C PHE A 151 -12.64 -15.98 -3.91
N SER A 152 -11.68 -15.09 -4.10
CA SER A 152 -10.29 -15.32 -3.71
C SER A 152 -9.67 -14.05 -3.11
N SER A 153 -8.53 -14.20 -2.46
CA SER A 153 -7.76 -13.11 -1.88
C SER A 153 -6.27 -13.33 -2.16
N SER A 154 -5.58 -12.26 -2.54
CA SER A 154 -4.12 -12.18 -2.61
C SER A 154 -3.76 -10.70 -2.62
N TRP A 155 -2.72 -10.28 -1.91
CA TRP A 155 -2.46 -8.85 -1.77
C TRP A 155 -2.05 -8.23 -3.11
N MET A 156 -1.36 -8.99 -3.98
CA MET A 156 -1.05 -8.65 -5.36
C MET A 156 -1.36 -9.80 -6.32
N ILE A 157 -1.89 -9.48 -7.50
CA ILE A 157 -2.26 -10.48 -8.50
C ILE A 157 -2.25 -9.91 -9.93
N ASP A 158 -1.59 -10.59 -10.86
CA ASP A 158 -1.56 -10.16 -12.25
C ASP A 158 -2.92 -10.38 -12.96
N PRO A 159 -3.24 -9.60 -14.00
CA PRO A 159 -4.53 -9.69 -14.69
C PRO A 159 -4.74 -11.02 -15.43
N TRP A 160 -3.67 -11.73 -15.83
CA TRP A 160 -3.82 -13.05 -16.43
C TRP A 160 -4.34 -14.06 -15.40
N SER A 161 -3.79 -14.04 -14.17
CA SER A 161 -4.27 -14.89 -13.08
C SER A 161 -5.72 -14.57 -12.69
N LEU A 162 -6.09 -13.29 -12.60
CA LEU A 162 -7.49 -12.88 -12.35
C LEU A 162 -8.46 -13.42 -13.41
N ALA A 163 -8.13 -13.27 -14.69
CA ALA A 163 -8.94 -13.78 -15.79
C ALA A 163 -9.06 -15.31 -15.74
N TYR A 164 -7.96 -15.99 -15.39
CA TYR A 164 -7.92 -17.44 -15.27
C TYR A 164 -8.81 -17.95 -14.13
N LEU A 165 -8.74 -17.32 -12.96
CA LEU A 165 -9.60 -17.61 -11.79
C LEU A 165 -11.08 -17.47 -12.15
N LYS A 166 -11.46 -16.36 -12.79
CA LYS A 166 -12.84 -16.12 -13.26
C LYS A 166 -13.29 -17.19 -14.25
N LYS A 167 -12.50 -17.40 -15.30
CA LYS A 167 -12.88 -18.23 -16.46
C LYS A 167 -12.91 -19.72 -16.15
N GLN A 168 -11.95 -20.23 -15.39
CA GLN A 168 -11.84 -21.67 -15.12
C GLN A 168 -12.60 -22.10 -13.86
N TYR A 169 -12.59 -21.26 -12.82
CA TYR A 169 -13.08 -21.62 -11.50
C TYR A 169 -14.35 -20.85 -11.09
N GLY A 170 -14.76 -19.84 -11.86
CA GLY A 170 -15.98 -19.07 -11.57
C GLY A 170 -15.81 -18.06 -10.43
N VAL A 171 -14.58 -17.69 -10.07
CA VAL A 171 -14.30 -16.69 -9.03
C VAL A 171 -14.91 -15.34 -9.42
N MET A 172 -15.86 -14.86 -8.64
CA MET A 172 -16.63 -13.64 -8.91
C MET A 172 -16.01 -12.39 -8.30
N VAL A 173 -15.37 -12.52 -7.13
CA VAL A 173 -14.72 -11.42 -6.40
C VAL A 173 -13.27 -11.79 -6.09
N HIS A 174 -12.37 -10.81 -6.18
CA HIS A 174 -11.01 -10.94 -5.71
C HIS A 174 -10.66 -9.79 -4.77
N GLN A 175 -10.11 -10.12 -3.59
CA GLN A 175 -9.60 -9.13 -2.64
C GLN A 175 -8.12 -8.87 -2.89
N ILE A 176 -7.75 -7.60 -3.04
CA ILE A 176 -6.36 -7.13 -2.97
C ILE A 176 -6.15 -6.28 -1.71
N THR A 177 -4.91 -5.90 -1.43
CA THR A 177 -4.65 -4.95 -0.33
C THR A 177 -5.08 -3.51 -0.69
N ARG A 178 -5.28 -2.68 0.34
CA ARG A 178 -5.41 -1.22 0.24
C ARG A 178 -4.20 -0.58 -0.43
N GLU A 179 -4.26 0.73 -0.64
CA GLU A 179 -3.03 1.44 -1.02
C GLU A 179 -2.00 1.33 0.10
N GLN A 180 -0.83 0.81 -0.25
CA GLN A 180 0.33 0.66 0.62
C GLN A 180 1.57 1.02 -0.19
N PHE A 181 2.53 1.66 0.45
CA PHE A 181 3.73 2.13 -0.20
C PHE A 181 4.98 1.64 0.55
N GLY A 182 5.63 0.61 -0.01
CA GLY A 182 6.84 0.03 0.55
C GLY A 182 6.63 -0.68 1.89
N THR A 183 5.43 -1.20 2.13
CA THR A 183 5.09 -2.02 3.31
C THR A 183 5.08 -3.50 2.90
N ASP A 184 5.51 -4.40 3.78
CA ASP A 184 5.45 -5.85 3.57
C ASP A 184 6.09 -6.33 2.26
N SER A 185 7.08 -5.59 1.78
CA SER A 185 7.82 -5.78 0.52
C SER A 185 7.09 -5.40 -0.78
N TYR A 186 5.98 -4.66 -0.75
CA TYR A 186 5.33 -4.24 -1.98
C TYR A 186 4.72 -2.84 -1.90
N THR A 187 4.32 -2.35 -3.08
CA THR A 187 3.61 -1.11 -3.30
C THR A 187 2.43 -1.35 -4.22
N LEU A 188 1.24 -0.97 -3.78
CA LEU A 188 0.04 -0.88 -4.60
C LEU A 188 -0.47 0.56 -4.53
N TYR A 189 -0.33 1.30 -5.63
CA TYR A 189 -0.56 2.73 -5.62
C TYR A 189 -1.16 3.21 -6.94
N GLY A 190 -2.28 3.91 -6.88
CA GLY A 190 -2.90 4.49 -8.07
C GLY A 190 -4.30 3.98 -8.43
N GLY A 191 -4.84 2.98 -7.71
CA GLY A 191 -6.18 2.43 -7.99
C GLY A 191 -7.33 3.16 -7.28
N PRO A 192 -8.59 2.76 -7.51
CA PRO A 192 -9.73 3.23 -6.72
C PRO A 192 -9.51 3.01 -5.23
N MET A 193 -9.85 4.03 -4.44
CA MET A 193 -9.47 4.04 -3.03
C MET A 193 -10.31 3.05 -2.22
N GLN A 194 -11.58 3.38 -1.93
CA GLN A 194 -12.44 2.59 -1.03
C GLN A 194 -13.43 1.66 -1.75
N TYR A 195 -14.06 2.15 -2.81
CA TYR A 195 -15.18 1.47 -3.44
C TYR A 195 -14.74 0.31 -4.34
N PRO A 196 -15.46 -0.82 -4.35
CA PRO A 196 -15.23 -1.93 -5.27
C PRO A 196 -15.40 -1.54 -6.75
N TYR A 197 -14.68 -2.23 -7.62
CA TYR A 197 -14.68 -1.92 -9.06
C TYR A 197 -14.33 -3.16 -9.88
N TRP A 198 -14.87 -3.22 -11.11
CA TRP A 198 -14.35 -4.15 -12.10
C TRP A 198 -13.07 -3.56 -12.71
N PRO A 199 -11.98 -4.33 -12.77
CA PRO A 199 -10.73 -3.87 -13.35
C PRO A 199 -10.74 -4.06 -14.87
N SER A 200 -9.82 -3.39 -15.55
CA SER A 200 -9.49 -3.65 -16.95
C SER A 200 -8.86 -5.03 -17.12
N ASP A 201 -8.91 -5.57 -18.34
CA ASP A 201 -8.24 -6.83 -18.67
C ASP A 201 -6.71 -6.76 -18.59
N ASN A 202 -6.15 -5.54 -18.55
CA ASN A 202 -4.72 -5.31 -18.63
C ASN A 202 -4.09 -4.93 -17.29
N TRP A 203 -4.87 -4.53 -16.27
CA TRP A 203 -4.35 -4.22 -14.94
C TRP A 203 -5.44 -4.16 -13.86
N ALA A 204 -5.21 -4.89 -12.76
CA ALA A 204 -6.08 -4.95 -11.58
C ALA A 204 -6.33 -3.59 -10.90
N LEU A 205 -5.43 -2.60 -11.00
CA LEU A 205 -5.61 -1.27 -10.39
C LEU A 205 -6.32 -0.27 -11.30
N VAL A 206 -6.53 -0.58 -12.58
CA VAL A 206 -7.19 0.30 -13.53
C VAL A 206 -8.66 -0.11 -13.64
N PRO A 207 -9.63 0.68 -13.18
CA PRO A 207 -11.04 0.35 -13.28
C PRO A 207 -11.53 0.40 -14.73
N GLU A 208 -12.41 -0.52 -15.07
CA GLU A 208 -13.15 -0.57 -16.32
C GLU A 208 -14.57 -1.06 -16.05
N GLN A 209 -15.45 -0.13 -15.68
CA GLN A 209 -16.84 -0.42 -15.33
C GLN A 209 -17.57 -1.12 -16.49
N GLY A 210 -18.24 -2.22 -16.16
CA GLY A 210 -18.90 -3.10 -17.12
C GLY A 210 -18.01 -4.20 -17.70
N ASN A 211 -16.70 -4.21 -17.40
CA ASN A 211 -15.83 -5.34 -17.71
C ASN A 211 -16.09 -6.50 -16.72
N PHE A 212 -16.94 -7.44 -17.14
CA PHE A 212 -17.27 -8.61 -16.33
C PHE A 212 -16.40 -9.84 -16.64
N SER A 213 -15.38 -9.75 -17.51
CA SER A 213 -14.43 -10.84 -17.74
C SER A 213 -13.43 -11.03 -16.60
N GLN A 214 -13.32 -10.02 -15.72
CA GLN A 214 -12.52 -10.08 -14.51
C GLN A 214 -13.41 -10.26 -13.26
N PRO A 215 -12.87 -10.79 -12.15
CA PRO A 215 -13.51 -10.69 -10.85
C PRO A 215 -13.69 -9.22 -10.42
N LEU A 216 -14.73 -8.93 -9.65
CA LEU A 216 -14.87 -7.63 -8.96
C LEU A 216 -13.71 -7.50 -7.96
N ILE A 217 -13.01 -6.36 -7.98
CA ILE A 217 -11.95 -6.07 -7.01
C ILE A 217 -12.55 -5.41 -5.77
N VAL A 218 -12.23 -5.96 -4.61
CA VAL A 218 -12.43 -5.34 -3.28
C VAL A 218 -11.08 -5.14 -2.61
N ARG A 219 -10.97 -4.17 -1.69
CA ARG A 219 -9.69 -3.82 -1.05
C ARG A 219 -9.76 -3.94 0.48
N GLN A 220 -8.70 -4.49 1.09
CA GLN A 220 -8.55 -4.63 2.54
C GLN A 220 -7.85 -3.43 3.19
N THR A 221 -8.31 -2.81 4.28
CA THR A 221 -9.67 -2.67 4.82
C THR A 221 -10.11 -1.21 4.59
N ILE A 222 -10.98 -0.62 5.43
CA ILE A 222 -11.29 0.82 5.36
C ILE A 222 -9.99 1.62 5.49
N MET A 223 -9.78 2.57 4.58
CA MET A 223 -8.59 3.43 4.55
C MET A 223 -8.94 4.81 5.07
N ASP A 224 -8.09 5.41 5.90
CA ASP A 224 -8.27 6.81 6.27
C ASP A 224 -8.17 7.71 5.03
N PRO A 225 -9.22 8.47 4.64
CA PRO A 225 -9.16 9.27 3.41
C PRO A 225 -8.12 10.39 3.50
N VAL A 226 -7.78 10.85 4.71
CA VAL A 226 -6.87 11.96 4.96
C VAL A 226 -5.43 11.48 5.00
N PHE A 227 -5.15 10.42 5.76
CA PHE A 227 -3.78 10.07 6.14
C PHE A 227 -3.22 8.80 5.49
N ASN A 228 -4.05 7.90 4.96
CA ASN A 228 -3.52 6.72 4.27
C ASN A 228 -2.68 7.08 3.02
N TYR A 229 -3.01 8.21 2.36
CA TYR A 229 -2.31 8.66 1.16
C TYR A 229 -0.85 9.01 1.43
N GLY A 230 0.06 8.16 0.96
CA GLY A 230 1.51 8.37 1.12
C GLY A 230 2.04 7.92 2.48
N ASP A 231 1.20 7.31 3.31
CA ASP A 231 1.60 6.68 4.56
C ASP A 231 2.57 5.52 4.29
N ARG A 232 3.62 5.45 5.12
CA ARG A 232 4.65 4.41 5.09
C ARG A 232 4.59 3.49 6.31
N SER A 233 3.83 3.90 7.33
CA SER A 233 3.60 3.12 8.54
C SER A 233 2.54 2.04 8.35
N SER A 234 1.68 2.20 7.34
CA SER A 234 0.54 1.32 7.05
C SER A 234 -0.56 1.36 8.14
N SER A 235 -0.54 2.36 9.03
CA SER A 235 -1.34 2.40 10.27
C SER A 235 -2.64 3.22 10.19
N TYR A 236 -2.89 3.89 9.05
CA TYR A 236 -4.11 4.68 8.82
C TYR A 236 -5.19 3.86 8.10
N THR A 237 -5.69 2.85 8.79
CA THR A 237 -6.69 1.88 8.30
C THR A 237 -7.55 1.36 9.45
N SER A 238 -8.64 0.64 9.15
CA SER A 238 -9.52 0.01 10.16
C SER A 238 -9.03 -1.33 10.72
N GLN A 239 -7.90 -1.86 10.26
CA GLN A 239 -7.41 -3.16 10.70
C GLN A 239 -6.74 -3.06 12.09
N PRO A 240 -7.16 -3.85 13.10
CA PRO A 240 -6.71 -3.72 14.49
C PRO A 240 -5.19 -3.68 14.69
N ASN A 241 -4.45 -4.61 14.11
CA ASN A 241 -2.99 -4.69 14.24
C ASN A 241 -2.27 -3.47 13.65
N ASP A 242 -2.88 -2.79 12.67
CA ASP A 242 -2.25 -1.70 11.95
C ASP A 242 -2.38 -0.37 12.72
N TYR A 243 -3.60 0.01 13.12
CA TYR A 243 -3.77 1.27 13.84
C TYR A 243 -3.26 1.20 15.28
N ALA A 244 -3.06 -0.01 15.84
CA ALA A 244 -2.41 -0.21 17.13
C ALA A 244 -0.96 0.32 17.16
N PHE A 245 -0.26 0.38 16.01
CA PHE A 245 1.06 1.02 15.91
C PHE A 245 1.05 2.50 16.27
N ARG A 246 -0.10 3.17 16.17
CA ARG A 246 -0.30 4.57 16.59
C ARG A 246 -0.97 4.70 17.96
N HIS A 247 -1.08 3.59 18.71
CA HIS A 247 -1.85 3.54 19.96
C HIS A 247 -3.31 3.97 19.81
N ALA A 248 -3.87 3.87 18.61
CA ALA A 248 -5.29 4.07 18.38
C ALA A 248 -6.08 2.83 18.83
N GLY A 249 -7.36 3.02 19.14
CA GLY A 249 -8.29 1.97 19.56
C GLY A 249 -9.63 2.11 18.88
N LEU A 250 -10.65 1.46 19.46
CA LEU A 250 -12.00 1.38 18.90
C LEU A 250 -12.57 2.74 18.45
N ASP A 251 -12.36 3.83 19.20
CA ASP A 251 -12.85 5.16 18.82
C ASP A 251 -12.36 5.61 17.41
N TYR A 252 -11.13 5.25 17.04
CA TYR A 252 -10.60 5.51 15.70
C TYR A 252 -11.28 4.64 14.64
N PHE A 253 -11.53 3.36 14.96
CA PHE A 253 -12.29 2.47 14.11
C PHE A 253 -13.73 2.99 13.89
N GLU A 254 -14.44 3.37 14.95
CA GLU A 254 -15.80 3.90 14.89
C GLU A 254 -15.88 5.15 14.02
N HIS A 255 -14.88 6.03 14.13
CA HIS A 255 -14.73 7.21 13.29
C HIS A 255 -14.59 6.83 11.81
N LEU A 256 -13.65 5.94 11.46
CA LEU A 256 -13.44 5.49 10.08
C LEU A 256 -14.68 4.77 9.52
N PHE A 257 -15.28 3.88 10.30
CA PHE A 257 -16.43 3.09 9.89
C PHE A 257 -17.65 3.96 9.63
N THR A 258 -17.99 4.85 10.57
CA THR A 258 -19.11 5.78 10.44
C THR A 258 -18.91 6.69 9.23
N GLN A 259 -17.68 7.16 9.02
CA GLN A 259 -17.37 7.97 7.87
C GLN A 259 -17.50 7.18 6.56
N ALA A 260 -17.03 5.93 6.49
CA ALA A 260 -17.21 5.09 5.31
C ALA A 260 -18.67 4.88 4.92
N HIS A 261 -19.58 4.93 5.90
CA HIS A 261 -21.03 4.85 5.70
C HIS A 261 -21.74 6.20 5.60
N ASN A 262 -21.04 7.32 5.75
CA ASN A 262 -21.56 8.67 5.57
C ASN A 262 -20.97 9.32 4.29
N GLN A 263 -21.27 8.72 3.15
CA GLN A 263 -20.77 9.14 1.83
C GLN A 263 -21.91 9.56 0.90
N LEU A 264 -21.61 10.44 -0.06
CA LEU A 264 -22.58 10.83 -1.09
C LEU A 264 -22.67 9.75 -2.18
N GLY A 265 -23.84 9.18 -2.40
CA GLY A 265 -24.02 8.19 -3.47
C GLY A 265 -25.28 7.35 -3.33
N ASN A 266 -25.40 6.33 -4.17
CA ASN A 266 -26.52 5.38 -4.11
C ASN A 266 -26.27 4.32 -3.03
N TYR A 267 -25.00 4.08 -2.67
CA TYR A 267 -24.61 3.17 -1.62
C TYR A 267 -23.33 3.63 -0.92
N THR A 268 -23.03 3.00 0.20
CA THR A 268 -21.75 3.11 0.92
C THR A 268 -21.14 1.75 1.14
N PHE A 269 -19.82 1.71 1.36
CA PHE A 269 -19.08 0.46 1.42
C PHE A 269 -17.98 0.50 2.48
N ALA A 270 -17.98 -0.51 3.34
CA ALA A 270 -16.92 -0.81 4.27
C ALA A 270 -16.52 -2.28 4.15
N LEU A 271 -15.21 -2.55 4.15
CA LEU A 271 -14.68 -3.91 4.27
C LEU A 271 -13.77 -3.95 5.49
N ILE A 272 -14.04 -4.88 6.41
CA ILE A 272 -13.23 -5.14 7.60
C ILE A 272 -12.85 -6.62 7.65
N GLY A 273 -11.83 -6.96 8.44
CA GLY A 273 -11.39 -8.34 8.60
C GLY A 273 -10.07 -8.42 9.36
N LEU A 274 -9.75 -9.63 9.82
CA LEU A 274 -8.51 -9.94 10.51
C LEU A 274 -8.00 -11.32 10.09
N GLU A 275 -6.69 -11.48 10.01
CA GLU A 275 -6.01 -12.76 9.81
C GLU A 275 -6.08 -13.58 11.11
N ASN A 276 -6.34 -14.89 11.02
CA ASN A 276 -6.32 -15.77 12.20
C ASN A 276 -4.90 -16.00 12.78
N SER A 277 -3.84 -15.52 12.11
CA SER A 277 -2.46 -15.51 12.63
C SER A 277 -2.19 -14.36 13.60
N MET A 278 -3.10 -13.38 13.69
CA MET A 278 -2.89 -12.21 14.54
C MET A 278 -2.92 -12.55 16.04
N GLY A 279 -2.24 -11.71 16.83
CA GLY A 279 -2.15 -11.86 18.28
C GLY A 279 -3.49 -11.67 18.99
N GLN A 280 -3.52 -12.02 20.28
CA GLN A 280 -4.73 -11.94 21.11
C GLN A 280 -5.30 -10.51 21.20
N ASP A 281 -4.46 -9.50 21.40
CA ASP A 281 -4.90 -8.10 21.52
C ASP A 281 -5.65 -7.63 20.26
N SER A 282 -5.17 -8.02 19.07
CA SER A 282 -5.84 -7.70 17.80
C SER A 282 -7.18 -8.42 17.65
N HIS A 283 -7.31 -9.65 18.16
CA HIS A 283 -8.57 -10.39 18.16
C HIS A 283 -9.60 -9.79 19.12
N GLU A 284 -9.19 -9.44 20.34
CA GLU A 284 -10.06 -8.78 21.32
C GLU A 284 -10.59 -7.45 20.77
N GLU A 285 -9.71 -6.67 20.13
CA GLU A 285 -10.10 -5.43 19.46
C GLU A 285 -11.03 -5.70 18.26
N PHE A 286 -10.74 -6.69 17.41
CA PHE A 286 -11.62 -7.08 16.31
C PHE A 286 -13.02 -7.49 16.80
N PHE A 287 -13.13 -8.21 17.91
CA PHE A 287 -14.44 -8.59 18.46
C PHE A 287 -15.23 -7.38 18.93
N ARG A 288 -14.58 -6.35 19.47
CA ARG A 288 -15.21 -5.06 19.78
C ARG A 288 -15.67 -4.33 18.52
N GLN A 289 -14.89 -4.39 17.43
CA GLN A 289 -15.32 -3.89 16.13
C GLN A 289 -16.58 -4.60 15.64
N LEU A 290 -16.64 -5.94 15.75
CA LEU A 290 -17.81 -6.71 15.35
C LEU A 290 -19.06 -6.38 16.17
N GLU A 291 -18.90 -6.17 17.48
CA GLU A 291 -19.99 -5.73 18.37
C GLU A 291 -20.54 -4.37 17.93
N PHE A 292 -19.66 -3.40 17.66
CA PHE A 292 -20.06 -2.09 17.12
C PHE A 292 -20.78 -2.22 15.77
N VAL A 293 -20.26 -3.05 14.85
CA VAL A 293 -20.89 -3.29 13.54
C VAL A 293 -22.28 -3.90 13.69
N ASN A 294 -22.46 -4.84 14.61
CA ASN A 294 -23.75 -5.46 14.89
C ASN A 294 -24.77 -4.44 15.44
N GLU A 295 -24.36 -3.59 16.38
CA GLU A 295 -25.20 -2.51 16.89
C GLU A 295 -25.58 -1.53 15.78
N TRP A 296 -24.60 -1.13 14.96
CA TRP A 296 -24.83 -0.23 13.83
C TRP A 296 -25.75 -0.86 12.76
N GLN A 297 -25.65 -2.17 12.51
CA GLN A 297 -26.47 -2.87 11.53
C GLN A 297 -27.97 -2.83 11.88
N ALA A 298 -28.31 -2.91 13.16
CA ALA A 298 -29.69 -2.85 13.63
C ALA A 298 -30.42 -1.56 13.25
N GLU A 299 -29.67 -0.50 12.93
CA GLU A 299 -30.17 0.84 12.63
C GLU A 299 -30.17 1.18 11.12
N ASN A 300 -30.45 0.21 10.24
CA ASN A 300 -30.73 0.33 8.78
C ASN A 300 -29.66 -0.16 7.78
N ASN A 301 -28.84 -1.18 8.10
CA ASN A 301 -27.69 -1.55 7.25
C ASN A 301 -27.61 -3.04 6.87
N VAL A 302 -26.81 -3.35 5.84
CA VAL A 302 -26.63 -4.72 5.32
C VAL A 302 -25.19 -5.18 5.52
N VAL A 303 -24.98 -6.09 6.46
CA VAL A 303 -23.75 -6.92 6.47
C VAL A 303 -23.96 -8.05 5.47
N ALA A 304 -23.21 -8.03 4.37
CA ALA A 304 -23.44 -8.89 3.21
C ALA A 304 -22.31 -9.92 3.02
N THR A 305 -22.65 -11.03 2.36
CA THR A 305 -21.65 -11.89 1.72
C THR A 305 -21.11 -11.20 0.46
N LEU A 306 -19.90 -11.57 0.05
CA LEU A 306 -19.31 -11.04 -1.19
C LEU A 306 -20.16 -11.34 -2.42
N GLU A 307 -20.75 -12.53 -2.51
CA GLU A 307 -21.61 -12.94 -3.62
C GLU A 307 -22.85 -12.05 -3.73
N ASN A 308 -23.57 -11.86 -2.62
CA ASN A 308 -24.77 -11.02 -2.60
C ASN A 308 -24.46 -9.57 -2.96
N PHE A 309 -23.32 -9.05 -2.49
CA PHE A 309 -22.89 -7.71 -2.83
C PHE A 309 -22.49 -7.58 -4.31
N GLU A 310 -21.77 -8.56 -4.86
CA GLU A 310 -21.38 -8.58 -6.28
C GLU A 310 -22.60 -8.61 -7.20
N ASP A 311 -23.56 -9.49 -6.93
CA ASP A 311 -24.81 -9.61 -7.68
C ASP A 311 -25.62 -8.31 -7.63
N TRP A 312 -25.70 -7.70 -6.44
CA TRP A 312 -26.36 -6.41 -6.27
C TRP A 312 -25.65 -5.32 -7.06
N LEU A 313 -24.32 -5.20 -6.92
CA LEU A 313 -23.55 -4.16 -7.58
C LEU A 313 -23.62 -4.31 -9.09
N ARG A 314 -23.55 -5.55 -9.60
CA ARG A 314 -23.67 -5.87 -11.03
C ARG A 314 -25.02 -5.44 -11.59
N SER A 315 -26.09 -5.63 -10.83
CA SER A 315 -27.46 -5.27 -11.22
C SER A 315 -27.75 -3.76 -11.11
N ASN A 316 -27.00 -3.06 -10.26
CA ASN A 316 -27.14 -1.63 -9.99
C ASN A 316 -25.95 -0.81 -10.50
N ASN A 317 -25.12 -1.41 -11.38
CA ASN A 317 -23.89 -0.77 -11.85
C ASN A 317 -24.24 0.39 -12.76
N ASN A 318 -24.08 1.60 -12.24
CA ASN A 318 -24.14 2.83 -13.00
C ASN A 318 -22.73 3.38 -13.12
N ASN A 319 -22.40 4.01 -14.25
CA ASN A 319 -21.14 4.74 -14.49
C ASN A 319 -21.06 6.03 -13.63
N ASP A 320 -21.36 5.89 -12.34
CA ASP A 320 -21.51 6.96 -11.38
C ASP A 320 -20.15 7.44 -10.90
N VAL A 321 -20.03 8.77 -10.75
CA VAL A 321 -18.86 9.34 -10.07
C VAL A 321 -18.96 8.94 -8.60
N GLN A 322 -17.95 8.22 -8.13
CA GLN A 322 -17.82 7.79 -6.74
C GLN A 322 -17.03 8.83 -5.96
N ILE A 323 -17.44 9.08 -4.72
CA ILE A 323 -16.72 9.93 -3.78
C ILE A 323 -16.53 9.18 -2.47
N TYR A 324 -15.28 9.14 -2.00
CA TYR A 324 -14.92 8.67 -0.68
C TYR A 324 -14.16 9.76 0.06
N GLY A 325 -14.68 10.27 1.17
CA GLY A 325 -14.00 11.34 1.88
C GLY A 325 -14.43 11.54 3.32
N GLY A 326 -13.72 12.42 3.99
CA GLY A 326 -14.06 12.89 5.32
C GLY A 326 -12.88 13.54 6.02
N ASN A 327 -12.81 13.42 7.34
CA ASN A 327 -11.93 14.24 8.17
C ASN A 327 -11.07 13.42 9.14
N SER A 328 -10.01 14.07 9.65
CA SER A 328 -9.18 13.51 10.72
C SER A 328 -9.96 13.42 12.03
N SER A 329 -9.78 12.30 12.75
CA SER A 329 -10.32 12.11 14.11
C SER A 329 -9.76 13.11 15.12
N GLU A 330 -8.57 13.65 14.87
CA GLU A 330 -7.86 14.57 15.78
C GLU A 330 -8.10 16.03 15.42
N ASN A 331 -8.21 16.34 14.13
CA ASN A 331 -8.44 17.69 13.62
C ASN A 331 -9.51 17.70 12.51
N PRO A 332 -10.78 18.00 12.83
CA PRO A 332 -11.86 18.04 11.84
C PRO A 332 -11.67 19.08 10.72
N GLY A 333 -10.72 20.02 10.85
CA GLY A 333 -10.31 20.95 9.80
C GLY A 333 -9.51 20.28 8.68
N GLU A 334 -8.88 19.14 8.97
CA GLU A 334 -8.13 18.33 8.00
C GLU A 334 -9.08 17.36 7.31
N LYS A 335 -9.35 17.60 6.03
CA LYS A 335 -10.28 16.78 5.23
C LYS A 335 -9.69 16.35 3.91
N ALA A 336 -10.18 15.23 3.38
CA ALA A 336 -9.85 14.78 2.04
C ALA A 336 -11.06 14.14 1.35
N TRP A 337 -11.11 14.26 0.04
CA TRP A 337 -12.12 13.63 -0.82
C TRP A 337 -11.45 13.00 -2.03
N TRP A 338 -11.71 11.71 -2.21
CA TRP A 338 -11.29 10.91 -3.34
C TRP A 338 -12.44 10.80 -4.32
N ILE A 339 -12.25 11.36 -5.50
CA ILE A 339 -13.19 11.25 -6.62
C ILE A 339 -12.67 10.16 -7.55
N THR A 340 -13.49 9.14 -7.80
CA THR A 340 -13.16 8.06 -8.73
C THR A 340 -14.21 8.00 -9.84
N THR A 341 -13.72 7.95 -11.07
CA THR A 341 -14.54 7.74 -12.28
C THR A 341 -13.98 6.57 -13.07
N ASN A 342 -14.60 6.23 -14.19
CA ASN A 342 -14.06 5.22 -15.11
C ASN A 342 -12.88 5.71 -15.96
N THR A 343 -12.59 7.01 -15.96
CA THR A 343 -11.57 7.61 -16.85
C THR A 343 -10.45 8.34 -16.10
N TYR A 344 -10.66 8.65 -14.84
CA TYR A 344 -9.67 9.30 -13.98
C TYR A 344 -10.02 9.16 -12.49
N ARG A 345 -9.02 9.40 -11.64
CA ARG A 345 -9.19 9.68 -10.22
C ARG A 345 -8.61 11.05 -9.87
N ALA A 346 -9.18 11.68 -8.85
CA ALA A 346 -8.67 12.93 -8.30
C ALA A 346 -8.78 12.92 -6.77
N ARG A 347 -7.86 13.60 -6.10
CA ARG A 347 -7.92 13.80 -4.65
C ARG A 347 -7.88 15.27 -4.30
N LEU A 348 -8.91 15.74 -3.61
CA LEU A 348 -8.93 17.07 -2.98
C LEU A 348 -8.58 16.97 -1.50
N ARG A 349 -7.70 17.84 -1.02
CA ARG A 349 -7.26 17.91 0.39
C ARG A 349 -7.51 19.32 0.93
N LEU A 350 -8.27 19.44 2.01
CA LEU A 350 -8.45 20.69 2.76
C LEU A 350 -7.58 20.64 4.01
N SER A 351 -6.51 21.45 4.06
CA SER A 351 -5.58 21.52 5.19
C SER A 351 -5.28 22.97 5.52
N GLY A 352 -5.32 23.34 6.81
CA GLY A 352 -5.08 24.73 7.22
C GLY A 352 -5.99 25.77 6.53
N GLY A 353 -7.20 25.37 6.10
CA GLY A 353 -8.13 26.24 5.36
C GLY A 353 -7.84 26.39 3.87
N VAL A 354 -6.86 25.66 3.33
CA VAL A 354 -6.51 25.64 1.90
C VAL A 354 -6.97 24.33 1.27
N LEU A 355 -7.76 24.41 0.20
CA LEU A 355 -8.17 23.24 -0.60
C LEU A 355 -7.24 23.08 -1.78
N SER A 356 -6.65 21.90 -1.94
CA SER A 356 -5.69 21.60 -3.00
C SER A 356 -6.01 20.29 -3.71
N LEU A 357 -5.75 20.23 -5.02
CA LEU A 357 -5.71 19.00 -5.80
C LEU A 357 -4.35 18.32 -5.58
N THR A 358 -4.35 17.17 -4.92
CA THR A 358 -3.14 16.49 -4.41
C THR A 358 -2.88 15.13 -5.04
N ASP A 359 -3.82 14.57 -5.79
CA ASP A 359 -3.60 13.42 -6.67
C ASP A 359 -4.47 13.59 -7.93
N LEU A 360 -3.93 13.23 -9.08
CA LEU A 360 -4.65 13.21 -10.35
C LEU A 360 -4.04 12.15 -11.25
N ARG A 361 -4.87 11.18 -11.67
CA ARG A 361 -4.46 10.09 -12.58
C ARG A 361 -5.52 9.80 -13.61
N LEU A 362 -5.09 9.25 -14.73
CA LEU A 362 -5.98 8.71 -15.75
C LEU A 362 -6.19 7.22 -15.52
N TYR A 363 -7.35 6.75 -15.95
CA TYR A 363 -7.64 5.32 -16.12
C TYR A 363 -7.91 5.08 -17.60
N ASP A 364 -7.11 4.20 -18.19
CA ASP A 364 -7.22 3.78 -19.58
C ASP A 364 -6.66 2.36 -19.69
N SER A 365 -7.34 1.49 -20.43
CA SER A 365 -6.94 0.08 -20.57
C SER A 365 -5.63 -0.11 -21.33
N ARG A 366 -5.08 0.92 -21.98
CA ARG A 366 -3.70 0.90 -22.51
C ARG A 366 -2.63 0.88 -21.42
N PHE A 367 -2.97 1.17 -20.16
CA PHE A 367 -2.04 0.97 -19.06
C PHE A 367 -1.98 -0.51 -18.68
N GLU A 368 -0.83 -1.13 -18.97
CA GLU A 368 -0.60 -2.54 -18.71
C GLU A 368 0.07 -2.77 -17.36
N ASP A 369 -0.35 -3.83 -16.65
CA ASP A 369 0.32 -4.32 -15.43
C ASP A 369 1.78 -4.69 -15.73
N PRO A 370 2.75 -4.26 -14.92
CA PRO A 370 4.15 -4.62 -15.14
C PRO A 370 4.41 -6.13 -15.06
N TYR A 371 3.61 -6.88 -14.31
CA TYR A 371 3.76 -8.33 -14.11
C TYR A 371 2.84 -9.17 -15.01
N LEU A 372 2.23 -8.55 -16.04
CA LEU A 372 1.43 -9.27 -17.02
C LEU A 372 2.28 -10.34 -17.73
N ASN A 373 3.44 -9.95 -18.25
CA ASN A 373 4.37 -10.85 -18.95
C ASN A 373 5.67 -11.10 -18.18
N ASP A 374 6.01 -10.22 -17.24
CA ASP A 374 7.20 -10.35 -16.40
C ASP A 374 6.85 -10.94 -15.02
N ILE A 375 7.90 -11.24 -14.25
CA ILE A 375 7.79 -11.69 -12.87
C ILE A 375 8.40 -10.65 -11.95
N SER A 376 7.88 -10.55 -10.73
CA SER A 376 8.56 -9.78 -9.70
C SER A 376 9.88 -10.46 -9.31
N GLU A 377 10.98 -9.69 -9.29
CA GLU A 377 12.30 -10.19 -8.89
C GLU A 377 12.62 -9.85 -7.44
N LYS A 378 12.36 -8.61 -7.02
CA LYS A 378 12.54 -8.15 -5.64
C LYS A 378 11.57 -7.02 -5.35
N LEU A 379 10.68 -7.27 -4.39
CA LEU A 379 9.56 -6.38 -4.04
C LEU A 379 8.51 -6.30 -5.16
N GLY A 380 7.24 -6.17 -4.79
CA GLY A 380 6.15 -5.99 -5.74
C GLY A 380 5.86 -4.51 -5.99
N TRP A 381 5.75 -4.08 -7.25
CA TRP A 381 5.49 -2.69 -7.60
C TRP A 381 4.32 -2.52 -8.57
N TRP A 382 3.24 -1.96 -8.06
CA TRP A 382 2.16 -1.39 -8.85
C TRP A 382 2.06 0.11 -8.60
N VAL A 383 2.48 0.90 -9.59
CA VAL A 383 2.27 2.35 -9.59
C VAL A 383 1.56 2.75 -10.87
N VAL A 384 0.25 3.00 -10.80
CA VAL A 384 -0.52 3.50 -11.94
C VAL A 384 0.05 4.87 -12.35
N PRO A 385 0.30 5.13 -13.65
CA PRO A 385 0.78 6.43 -14.12
C PRO A 385 -0.03 7.61 -13.58
N PHE A 386 0.67 8.66 -13.16
CA PHE A 386 0.07 9.84 -12.53
C PHE A 386 0.44 11.13 -13.26
N ILE A 387 -0.36 12.17 -13.01
CA ILE A 387 -0.07 13.55 -13.42
C ILE A 387 0.30 14.36 -12.18
N ILE A 388 -0.45 14.16 -11.09
CA ILE A 388 -0.15 14.71 -9.78
C ILE A 388 -0.11 13.55 -8.80
N ASP A 389 0.98 13.46 -8.04
CA ASP A 389 1.12 12.58 -6.88
C ASP A 389 1.75 13.40 -5.74
N GLY A 390 0.91 14.13 -5.01
CA GLY A 390 1.31 15.01 -3.91
C GLY A 390 2.01 14.30 -2.75
N SER A 391 2.01 12.96 -2.70
CA SER A 391 2.79 12.21 -1.70
C SER A 391 4.29 12.13 -2.06
N ARG A 392 4.66 12.54 -3.28
CA ARG A 392 6.01 12.43 -3.85
C ARG A 392 6.74 13.76 -4.06
N ILE A 393 6.05 14.88 -3.89
CA ILE A 393 6.58 16.19 -4.30
C ILE A 393 7.21 16.89 -3.08
N ASP A 394 8.46 17.34 -3.20
CA ASP A 394 9.15 18.13 -2.18
C ASP A 394 8.63 19.59 -2.20
N THR A 395 8.31 20.14 -1.02
CA THR A 395 7.81 21.51 -0.83
C THR A 395 8.83 22.59 -1.19
N LYS A 396 10.11 22.25 -1.36
CA LYS A 396 11.19 23.23 -1.59
C LYS A 396 11.36 23.73 -3.03
N ASN A 397 10.73 23.09 -4.03
CA ASN A 397 10.80 23.49 -5.44
C ASN A 397 9.41 23.46 -6.10
N GLN A 398 8.55 24.44 -5.78
CA GLN A 398 7.22 24.56 -6.39
C GLN A 398 7.24 24.95 -7.89
N ASP A 399 8.37 25.46 -8.40
CA ASP A 399 8.48 25.98 -9.78
C ASP A 399 8.70 24.89 -10.85
N SER A 400 8.73 23.63 -10.47
CA SER A 400 8.78 22.54 -11.43
C SER A 400 8.05 21.31 -10.90
N LEU A 401 6.95 20.94 -11.54
CA LEU A 401 6.41 19.57 -11.55
C LEU A 401 7.40 18.53 -12.13
N VAL A 402 8.69 18.88 -12.23
CA VAL A 402 9.78 18.00 -12.62
C VAL A 402 9.99 17.03 -11.49
N VAL A 403 9.49 15.83 -11.75
CA VAL A 403 9.53 14.72 -10.84
C VAL A 403 10.98 14.38 -10.50
N HIS A 404 11.40 14.64 -9.26
CA HIS A 404 12.69 14.18 -8.77
C HIS A 404 12.65 12.65 -8.62
N ASN A 405 13.77 11.97 -8.91
CA ASN A 405 13.93 10.53 -8.72
C ASN A 405 13.49 10.15 -7.30
N ASP A 406 12.32 9.51 -7.19
CA ASP A 406 11.69 9.07 -5.95
C ASP A 406 12.41 7.80 -5.47
N SER A 407 13.57 7.98 -4.84
CA SER A 407 14.06 6.98 -3.91
C SER A 407 13.20 7.07 -2.64
N LEU A 408 12.89 5.93 -2.02
CA LEU A 408 12.15 5.84 -0.75
C LEU A 408 12.66 6.79 0.36
N ILE A 409 13.84 7.37 0.23
CA ILE A 409 14.50 8.27 1.20
C ILE A 409 14.10 9.75 0.99
N ASN A 410 13.61 10.14 -0.20
CA ASN A 410 13.34 11.55 -0.52
C ASN A 410 11.92 12.01 -0.18
N ARG A 411 11.09 11.15 0.41
CA ARG A 411 9.73 11.51 0.84
C ARG A 411 9.75 12.10 2.23
N LEU A 412 8.90 13.10 2.46
CA LEU A 412 8.76 13.75 3.76
C LEU A 412 8.34 12.70 4.80
N GLU A 413 9.09 12.64 5.92
CA GLU A 413 8.77 11.81 7.09
C GLU A 413 7.50 12.32 7.81
N GLU A 414 7.20 13.62 7.68
CA GLU A 414 6.00 14.26 8.19
C GLU A 414 5.09 14.70 7.05
N LEU A 415 3.77 14.48 7.19
CA LEU A 415 2.76 15.03 6.28
C LEU A 415 2.68 16.56 6.44
N GLY A 416 3.59 17.26 5.76
CA GLY A 416 3.61 18.72 5.69
C GLY A 416 2.41 19.31 4.94
N THR A 417 2.44 20.62 4.71
CA THR A 417 1.42 21.34 3.92
C THR A 417 1.14 20.60 2.60
N PRO A 418 -0.13 20.38 2.19
CA PRO A 418 -0.42 19.54 1.04
C PRO A 418 0.30 20.01 -0.22
N VAL A 419 1.05 19.11 -0.85
CA VAL A 419 1.74 19.42 -2.09
C VAL A 419 0.81 19.14 -3.25
N GLY A 420 0.38 20.19 -3.95
CA GLY A 420 -0.66 20.11 -4.95
C GLY A 420 -1.04 21.48 -5.50
N ILE A 421 -2.08 21.51 -6.33
CA ILE A 421 -2.57 22.75 -6.95
C ILE A 421 -3.67 23.34 -6.06
N ASN A 422 -3.45 24.55 -5.55
CA ASN A 422 -4.43 25.23 -4.70
C ASN A 422 -5.66 25.64 -5.52
N ILE A 423 -6.81 25.11 -5.12
CA ILE A 423 -8.14 25.41 -5.67
C ILE A 423 -8.87 26.43 -4.80
N LEU A 424 -8.45 26.67 -3.55
CA LEU A 424 -9.03 27.74 -2.71
C LEU A 424 -7.97 28.65 -2.12
N GLY A 425 -8.34 29.93 -1.96
CA GLY A 425 -7.67 30.86 -1.05
C GLY A 425 -8.23 30.72 0.38
N GLU A 426 -7.41 31.03 1.38
CA GLU A 426 -7.66 30.79 2.81
C GLU A 426 -9.04 31.28 3.32
N ASN A 427 -9.58 30.58 4.32
CA ASN A 427 -10.68 30.97 5.22
C ASN A 427 -12.15 30.77 4.77
N GLY A 428 -12.44 30.03 3.69
CA GLY A 428 -13.84 29.68 3.32
C GLY A 428 -14.23 28.24 3.66
N SER A 429 -15.49 28.01 4.05
CA SER A 429 -16.00 26.65 4.28
C SER A 429 -16.31 25.94 2.96
N VAL A 430 -15.92 24.66 2.85
CA VAL A 430 -16.16 23.84 1.66
C VAL A 430 -17.36 22.93 1.88
N GLU A 431 -18.36 23.05 1.00
CA GLU A 431 -19.52 22.18 0.94
C GLU A 431 -19.41 21.26 -0.30
N VAL A 432 -19.78 19.99 -0.15
CA VAL A 432 -19.74 19.00 -1.24
C VAL A 432 -21.14 18.44 -1.47
N LYS A 433 -21.58 18.38 -2.73
CA LYS A 433 -22.89 17.85 -3.14
C LYS A 433 -22.77 16.90 -4.31
N LYS A 434 -23.67 15.92 -4.39
CA LYS A 434 -23.88 15.09 -5.58
C LYS A 434 -25.07 15.64 -6.37
N GLU A 435 -24.82 16.13 -7.59
CA GLU A 435 -25.83 16.74 -8.47
C GLU A 435 -25.83 16.06 -9.84
N ASN A 436 -26.94 15.41 -10.24
CA ASN A 436 -27.06 14.72 -11.52
C ASN A 436 -25.84 13.80 -11.81
N ASN A 437 -25.46 13.00 -10.81
CA ASN A 437 -24.30 12.10 -10.86
C ASN A 437 -22.91 12.78 -10.97
N ASN A 438 -22.84 14.08 -10.70
CA ASN A 438 -21.58 14.83 -10.61
C ASN A 438 -21.29 15.17 -9.15
N ILE A 439 -20.01 15.33 -8.81
CA ILE A 439 -19.59 15.85 -7.50
C ILE A 439 -19.26 17.32 -7.67
N VAL A 440 -19.91 18.16 -6.87
CA VAL A 440 -19.80 19.62 -6.96
C VAL A 440 -19.32 20.16 -5.62
N TYR A 441 -18.31 21.02 -5.69
CA TYR A 441 -17.72 21.70 -4.54
C TYR A 441 -18.14 23.16 -4.57
N PHE A 442 -18.57 23.65 -3.41
CA PHE A 442 -18.95 25.04 -3.20
C PHE A 442 -18.10 25.67 -2.10
N GLN A 443 -17.77 26.94 -2.29
CA GLN A 443 -17.26 27.83 -1.25
C GLN A 443 -18.20 29.04 -1.17
N ASP A 444 -18.74 29.31 0.02
CA ASP A 444 -19.65 30.42 0.26
C ASP A 444 -20.78 30.52 -0.78
N GLN A 445 -21.39 29.35 -1.10
CA GLN A 445 -22.45 29.16 -2.10
C GLN A 445 -22.03 29.31 -3.58
N SER A 446 -20.77 29.63 -3.87
CA SER A 446 -20.23 29.69 -5.22
C SER A 446 -19.58 28.36 -5.60
N GLU A 447 -19.90 27.83 -6.78
CA GLU A 447 -19.28 26.60 -7.29
C GLU A 447 -17.81 26.86 -7.65
N ILE A 448 -16.91 26.04 -7.09
CA ILE A 448 -15.46 26.16 -7.29
C ILE A 448 -14.89 25.01 -8.12
N ALA A 449 -15.53 23.84 -8.08
CA ALA A 449 -15.13 22.67 -8.85
C ALA A 449 -16.31 21.73 -9.09
N ARG A 450 -16.28 21.03 -10.24
CA ARG A 450 -17.26 20.00 -10.60
C ARG A 450 -16.59 18.83 -11.29
N PHE A 451 -16.78 17.63 -10.78
CA PHE A 451 -16.23 16.39 -11.31
C PHE A 451 -17.33 15.55 -11.95
N ARG A 452 -17.10 15.16 -13.21
CA ARG A 452 -18.01 14.38 -14.05
C ARG A 452 -17.32 13.10 -14.51
N SER A 453 -18.08 12.14 -15.04
CA SER A 453 -17.54 10.83 -15.42
C SER A 453 -16.40 10.85 -16.46
N SER A 454 -16.30 11.91 -17.27
CA SER A 454 -15.37 12.01 -18.39
C SER A 454 -14.52 13.29 -18.40
N ASP A 455 -14.71 14.19 -17.45
CA ASP A 455 -13.94 15.44 -17.33
C ASP A 455 -14.18 16.09 -15.95
N PHE A 456 -13.45 17.16 -15.65
CA PHE A 456 -13.75 18.02 -14.51
C PHE A 456 -13.62 19.50 -14.85
N LEU A 457 -14.23 20.35 -14.02
CA LEU A 457 -14.26 21.80 -14.13
C LEU A 457 -13.64 22.40 -12.87
N LEU A 458 -12.75 23.38 -13.04
CA LEU A 458 -12.23 24.22 -11.95
C LEU A 458 -12.54 25.69 -12.26
N HIS A 459 -12.90 26.49 -11.27
CA HIS A 459 -13.19 27.91 -11.46
C HIS A 459 -11.94 28.70 -11.93
N LYS A 460 -12.11 29.67 -12.83
CA LYS A 460 -11.01 30.41 -13.49
C LYS A 460 -10.12 31.24 -12.58
N ASN A 461 -10.59 31.63 -11.40
CA ASN A 461 -9.79 32.36 -10.40
C ASN A 461 -8.52 31.60 -9.94
N HIS A 462 -8.37 30.34 -10.35
CA HIS A 462 -7.23 29.46 -10.06
C HIS A 462 -6.33 29.25 -11.28
N ASP A 463 -6.05 30.32 -12.05
CA ASP A 463 -5.23 30.31 -13.28
C ASP A 463 -3.77 29.81 -13.08
N GLN A 464 -3.40 29.41 -11.86
CA GLN A 464 -2.17 28.68 -11.56
C GLN A 464 -2.16 27.24 -12.12
N VAL A 465 -3.29 26.72 -12.63
CA VAL A 465 -3.33 25.39 -13.27
C VAL A 465 -2.80 25.48 -14.72
N ALA A 466 -1.48 25.41 -14.88
CA ALA A 466 -0.82 25.29 -16.17
C ALA A 466 -0.35 23.84 -16.41
N ASN A 467 -0.81 23.24 -17.51
CA ASN A 467 -0.38 21.94 -18.06
C ASN A 467 -0.53 20.73 -17.12
N LEU A 468 -1.72 20.12 -17.12
CA LEU A 468 -1.98 18.84 -16.47
C LEU A 468 -1.66 17.68 -17.41
N SER A 469 -0.38 17.46 -17.67
CA SER A 469 0.06 16.40 -18.58
C SER A 469 1.39 15.80 -18.19
N TRP A 470 1.59 14.55 -18.58
CA TRP A 470 2.85 13.86 -18.46
C TRP A 470 3.63 13.97 -19.77
N HIS A 471 4.91 14.35 -19.66
CA HIS A 471 5.79 14.62 -20.79
C HIS A 471 6.93 13.60 -20.87
N GLY A 472 7.13 13.03 -22.05
CA GLY A 472 8.34 12.29 -22.42
C GLY A 472 9.44 13.22 -22.93
N ASP A 473 10.41 12.69 -23.68
CA ASP A 473 11.61 13.39 -24.16
C ASP A 473 11.39 14.58 -25.08
N ASN A 474 10.14 14.91 -25.43
CA ASN A 474 9.65 16.13 -26.11
C ASN A 474 8.16 16.05 -26.49
N GLU A 475 7.48 14.94 -26.15
CA GLU A 475 6.08 14.71 -26.49
C GLU A 475 5.22 14.61 -25.24
N VAL A 476 3.97 15.04 -25.37
CA VAL A 476 2.97 14.85 -24.33
C VAL A 476 2.38 13.47 -24.51
N LEU A 477 2.46 12.61 -23.50
CA LEU A 477 2.00 11.22 -23.66
C LEU A 477 0.56 11.05 -23.20
N TRP A 478 0.22 11.58 -22.03
CA TRP A 478 -1.15 11.61 -21.52
C TRP A 478 -1.39 12.82 -20.65
N GLY A 479 -2.65 13.18 -20.43
CA GLY A 479 -2.97 14.34 -19.61
C GLY A 479 -4.44 14.75 -19.69
N PHE A 480 -4.69 16.02 -19.40
CA PHE A 480 -5.97 16.67 -19.55
C PHE A 480 -5.86 17.90 -20.44
N SER A 481 -6.68 17.94 -21.48
CA SER A 481 -6.82 19.10 -22.37
C SER A 481 -7.61 20.19 -21.66
N LYS A 482 -7.09 21.42 -21.74
CA LYS A 482 -7.66 22.61 -21.10
C LYS A 482 -8.56 23.35 -22.09
N ASN A 483 -9.82 23.57 -21.72
CA ASN A 483 -10.79 24.38 -22.50
C ASN A 483 -11.58 25.31 -21.59
N GLU A 484 -11.69 26.59 -21.93
CA GLU A 484 -12.51 27.52 -21.15
C GLU A 484 -14.01 27.34 -21.42
N VAL A 485 -14.82 27.30 -20.36
CA VAL A 485 -16.28 27.17 -20.42
C VAL A 485 -16.92 28.12 -19.38
N GLY A 486 -17.35 29.30 -19.83
CA GLY A 486 -17.89 30.33 -18.92
C GLY A 486 -16.83 30.79 -17.91
N ASP A 487 -17.16 30.72 -16.62
CA ASP A 487 -16.27 31.04 -15.50
C ASP A 487 -15.39 29.86 -15.06
N PHE A 488 -15.45 28.74 -15.79
CA PHE A 488 -14.71 27.52 -15.48
C PHE A 488 -13.67 27.19 -16.56
N ILE A 489 -12.70 26.38 -16.15
CA ILE A 489 -11.74 25.69 -16.99
C ILE A 489 -12.10 24.21 -16.96
N LYS A 490 -12.41 23.66 -18.14
CA LYS A 490 -12.68 22.24 -18.37
C LYS A 490 -11.39 21.50 -18.66
N PHE A 491 -11.19 20.39 -17.94
CA PHE A 491 -10.09 19.45 -18.11
C PHE A 491 -10.64 18.11 -18.60
N SER A 492 -10.36 17.77 -19.86
CA SER A 492 -10.83 16.50 -20.47
C SER A 492 -9.64 15.56 -20.74
N PRO A 493 -9.69 14.30 -20.29
CA PRO A 493 -8.59 13.36 -20.38
C PRO A 493 -8.21 13.10 -21.85
N PHE A 494 -6.92 12.94 -22.11
CA PHE A 494 -6.39 12.47 -23.39
C PHE A 494 -5.16 11.60 -23.15
N ILE A 495 -4.86 10.76 -24.14
CA ILE A 495 -3.75 9.82 -24.09
C ILE A 495 -3.38 9.49 -25.54
N ASN A 496 -2.14 9.85 -25.89
CA ASN A 496 -1.53 9.64 -27.19
C ASN A 496 -0.96 8.21 -27.27
N ASP A 497 -0.29 7.87 -28.37
CA ASP A 497 0.42 6.60 -28.46
C ASP A 497 1.71 6.65 -27.64
N PHE A 498 1.98 5.58 -26.90
CA PHE A 498 3.18 5.43 -26.09
C PHE A 498 3.49 3.95 -25.86
N ASP A 499 4.71 3.67 -25.42
CA ASP A 499 5.12 2.38 -24.91
C ASP A 499 5.39 2.50 -23.40
N LEU A 500 4.49 1.95 -22.59
CA LEU A 500 4.59 2.03 -21.13
C LEU A 500 5.85 1.35 -20.59
N SER A 501 6.32 0.29 -21.24
CA SER A 501 7.51 -0.44 -20.82
C SER A 501 8.77 0.42 -20.96
N THR A 502 8.91 1.11 -22.09
CA THR A 502 9.99 2.08 -22.33
C THR A 502 9.94 3.23 -21.32
N ILE A 503 8.75 3.73 -21.00
CA ILE A 503 8.56 4.78 -20.00
C ILE A 503 8.95 4.31 -18.60
N ARG A 504 8.48 3.13 -18.18
CA ARG A 504 8.84 2.55 -16.88
C ARG A 504 10.34 2.36 -16.75
N LYS A 505 11.02 1.92 -17.81
CA LYS A 505 12.48 1.81 -17.79
C LYS A 505 13.17 3.16 -17.60
N LYS A 506 12.70 4.18 -18.30
CA LYS A 506 13.32 5.52 -18.24
C LYS A 506 13.01 6.29 -16.95
N TYR A 507 11.80 6.11 -16.41
CA TYR A 507 11.30 6.77 -15.21
C TYR A 507 11.05 5.73 -14.10
N SER A 508 11.96 4.77 -13.97
CA SER A 508 11.86 3.61 -13.06
C SER A 508 11.63 4.05 -11.64
N ALA A 509 12.40 5.01 -11.14
CA ALA A 509 12.24 5.57 -9.80
C ALA A 509 10.79 6.00 -9.47
N LEU A 510 10.00 6.36 -10.49
CA LEU A 510 8.64 6.88 -10.32
C LEU A 510 7.57 5.83 -10.54
N LEU A 511 7.68 5.10 -11.65
CA LEU A 511 6.60 4.26 -12.17
C LEU A 511 6.87 2.77 -11.97
N PHE A 512 8.13 2.36 -11.76
CA PHE A 512 8.49 0.96 -11.56
C PHE A 512 9.89 0.83 -10.92
N PRO A 513 10.05 1.18 -9.63
CA PRO A 513 11.36 1.21 -8.96
C PRO A 513 11.78 -0.19 -8.47
N GLU A 514 11.40 -1.23 -9.21
CA GLU A 514 11.78 -2.60 -8.91
C GLU A 514 13.29 -2.76 -9.12
N ILE A 515 13.96 -3.31 -8.10
CA ILE A 515 15.37 -3.66 -8.23
C ILE A 515 15.45 -5.00 -8.95
N THR A 516 16.22 -5.02 -10.03
CA THR A 516 16.40 -6.21 -10.86
C THR A 516 17.82 -6.74 -10.71
N MET A 517 17.96 -8.05 -10.93
CA MET A 517 19.23 -8.76 -10.95
C MET A 517 20.00 -8.38 -12.21
N LYS A 518 21.03 -7.54 -12.09
CA LYS A 518 21.82 -7.05 -13.22
C LYS A 518 23.30 -6.88 -12.86
N PRO A 519 24.21 -6.98 -13.84
CA PRO A 519 25.61 -6.60 -13.62
C PRO A 519 25.70 -5.13 -13.21
N LEU A 520 26.55 -4.84 -12.21
CA LEU A 520 26.80 -3.48 -11.80
C LEU A 520 27.69 -2.74 -12.82
N ASN A 521 27.48 -1.43 -12.94
CA ASN A 521 28.27 -0.51 -13.73
C ASN A 521 29.37 0.13 -12.88
N ALA A 522 30.62 0.00 -13.33
CA ALA A 522 31.78 0.44 -12.56
C ALA A 522 31.88 1.97 -12.37
N LYS A 523 31.24 2.77 -13.23
CA LYS A 523 31.27 4.23 -13.15
C LYS A 523 30.24 4.78 -12.15
N ASN A 524 29.08 4.13 -12.06
CA ASN A 524 27.95 4.60 -11.25
C ASN A 524 27.91 3.95 -9.86
N SER A 525 28.46 2.74 -9.72
CA SER A 525 28.54 2.04 -8.43
C SER A 525 29.67 2.60 -7.56
N TYR A 526 29.53 2.49 -6.23
CA TYR A 526 30.55 2.97 -5.29
C TYR A 526 30.49 2.22 -3.95
N VAL A 527 31.59 2.27 -3.19
CA VAL A 527 31.70 1.80 -1.82
C VAL A 527 31.61 3.00 -0.87
N PHE A 528 30.58 3.02 -0.05
CA PHE A 528 30.50 3.93 1.08
C PHE A 528 31.21 3.36 2.30
N VAL A 529 32.01 4.20 2.95
CA VAL A 529 32.71 3.86 4.18
C VAL A 529 31.84 4.25 5.37
N ASN A 530 31.06 3.29 5.90
CA ASN A 530 30.24 3.54 7.09
C ASN A 530 31.10 3.80 8.32
N ASN A 531 32.14 2.99 8.52
CA ASN A 531 33.24 3.30 9.43
C ASN A 531 34.52 2.58 8.98
N ASP A 532 35.62 3.32 8.89
CA ASP A 532 36.97 2.82 8.58
C ASP A 532 37.79 2.49 9.83
N TYR A 533 37.34 2.90 11.02
CA TYR A 533 37.96 2.58 12.31
C TYR A 533 37.06 1.68 13.15
N ALA A 534 37.67 0.68 13.79
CA ALA A 534 37.03 -0.15 14.80
C ALA A 534 38.01 -0.54 15.92
N ILE A 535 37.50 -1.02 17.05
CA ILE A 535 38.32 -1.58 18.14
C ILE A 535 38.45 -3.08 17.91
N ALA A 536 39.69 -3.56 17.80
CA ALA A 536 40.01 -4.96 17.59
C ALA A 536 39.35 -5.86 18.66
N GLY A 537 38.70 -6.93 18.21
CA GLY A 537 37.97 -7.88 19.05
C GLY A 537 36.69 -7.33 19.70
N ARG A 538 36.19 -6.15 19.29
CA ARG A 538 34.97 -5.54 19.87
C ARG A 538 33.89 -5.25 18.83
N ASN A 539 34.24 -4.57 17.74
CA ASN A 539 33.27 -4.16 16.72
C ASN A 539 33.88 -4.27 15.32
N PRO A 540 33.05 -4.44 14.28
CA PRO A 540 33.54 -4.50 12.92
C PRO A 540 33.82 -3.10 12.35
N VAL A 541 34.73 -3.07 11.38
CA VAL A 541 34.74 -2.04 10.32
C VAL A 541 33.66 -2.44 9.32
N ARG A 542 32.78 -1.49 8.94
CA ARG A 542 31.71 -1.73 7.98
C ARG A 542 31.88 -0.89 6.74
N LEU A 543 31.91 -1.55 5.59
CA LEU A 543 31.81 -0.94 4.26
C LEU A 543 30.46 -1.29 3.64
N VAL A 544 29.97 -0.44 2.73
CA VAL A 544 28.69 -0.63 2.06
C VAL A 544 28.90 -0.49 0.56
N LEU A 545 28.62 -1.54 -0.20
CA LEU A 545 28.58 -1.46 -1.66
C LEU A 545 27.19 -0.99 -2.09
N PHE A 546 27.14 0.05 -2.92
CA PHE A 546 25.94 0.54 -3.59
C PHE A 546 26.04 0.19 -5.09
N PRO A 547 25.50 -0.98 -5.50
CA PRO A 547 25.55 -1.40 -6.90
C PRO A 547 24.50 -0.66 -7.73
N LYS A 548 24.92 -0.16 -8.88
CA LYS A 548 24.05 0.55 -9.84
C LYS A 548 24.31 0.12 -11.28
N ASP A 549 23.32 0.21 -12.16
CA ASP A 549 23.49 -0.03 -13.60
C ASP A 549 23.99 1.22 -14.36
N SER A 550 24.04 1.15 -15.69
CA SER A 550 24.48 2.25 -16.56
C SER A 550 23.58 3.48 -16.53
N ASP A 551 22.32 3.31 -16.11
CA ASP A 551 21.30 4.36 -16.03
C ASP A 551 21.21 4.95 -14.60
N ASP A 552 22.24 4.68 -13.77
CA ASP A 552 22.36 5.09 -12.36
C ASP A 552 21.24 4.53 -11.47
N GLN A 553 20.60 3.43 -11.89
CA GLN A 553 19.55 2.76 -11.11
C GLN A 553 20.15 1.69 -10.18
N PRO A 554 19.64 1.53 -8.95
CA PRO A 554 20.06 0.44 -8.08
C PRO A 554 19.81 -0.94 -8.70
N VAL A 555 20.70 -1.89 -8.44
CA VAL A 555 20.57 -3.28 -8.92
C VAL A 555 20.87 -4.28 -7.83
N LEU A 556 20.47 -5.54 -8.04
CA LEU A 556 20.93 -6.66 -7.24
C LEU A 556 22.03 -7.43 -7.98
N LEU A 557 23.06 -7.80 -7.24
CA LEU A 557 24.18 -8.62 -7.73
C LEU A 557 23.81 -10.10 -7.72
N GLY A 558 24.09 -10.79 -8.84
CA GLY A 558 23.95 -12.25 -8.95
C GLY A 558 24.95 -13.04 -8.12
N GLU A 559 26.09 -12.42 -7.80
CA GLU A 559 27.16 -13.02 -7.01
C GLU A 559 27.71 -11.99 -6.02
N TYR A 560 28.14 -12.48 -4.85
CA TYR A 560 28.80 -11.64 -3.85
C TYR A 560 30.07 -10.99 -4.42
N PRO A 561 30.38 -9.73 -4.04
CA PRO A 561 31.61 -9.07 -4.44
C PRO A 561 32.83 -9.82 -3.88
N SER A 562 33.89 -9.87 -4.68
CA SER A 562 35.18 -10.37 -4.24
C SER A 562 35.86 -9.35 -3.35
N VAL A 563 36.37 -9.81 -2.22
CA VAL A 563 37.04 -8.98 -1.21
C VAL A 563 38.48 -9.48 -1.07
N VAL A 564 39.45 -8.63 -1.39
CA VAL A 564 40.88 -8.91 -1.27
C VAL A 564 41.51 -7.98 -0.24
N THR A 565 42.28 -8.54 0.68
CA THR A 565 42.93 -7.80 1.76
C THR A 565 44.45 -7.89 1.63
N GLU A 566 45.17 -6.79 1.84
CA GLU A 566 46.64 -6.79 1.78
C GLU A 566 47.28 -7.55 2.95
N ALA A 567 46.63 -7.52 4.12
CA ALA A 567 46.97 -8.33 5.29
C ALA A 567 45.81 -9.25 5.67
N GLU A 568 46.11 -10.37 6.31
CA GLU A 568 45.13 -11.33 6.80
C GLU A 568 44.22 -10.68 7.86
N ILE A 569 42.92 -10.91 7.73
CA ILE A 569 41.87 -10.43 8.65
C ILE A 569 41.20 -11.65 9.27
N SER A 570 40.95 -11.62 10.59
CA SER A 570 40.34 -12.75 11.31
C SER A 570 39.02 -13.23 10.70
N LYS A 571 38.13 -12.31 10.31
CA LYS A 571 36.82 -12.65 9.75
C LYS A 571 36.29 -11.55 8.82
N ILE A 572 35.69 -11.98 7.72
CA ILE A 572 34.97 -11.13 6.76
C ILE A 572 33.56 -11.70 6.63
N THR A 573 32.56 -10.84 6.78
CA THR A 573 31.15 -11.22 6.62
C THR A 573 30.54 -10.35 5.53
N ILE A 574 30.09 -10.96 4.44
CA ILE A 574 29.31 -10.28 3.40
C ILE A 574 27.85 -10.60 3.70
N HIS A 575 27.05 -9.57 3.91
CA HIS A 575 25.63 -9.71 4.23
C HIS A 575 24.79 -9.82 2.96
N GLU A 576 23.61 -10.41 3.09
CA GLU A 576 22.60 -10.41 2.02
C GLU A 576 22.25 -8.97 1.59
N GLN A 577 21.91 -8.82 0.31
CA GLN A 577 21.49 -7.54 -0.23
C GLN A 577 20.12 -7.17 0.36
N HIS A 578 19.95 -5.90 0.73
CA HIS A 578 18.76 -5.43 1.43
C HIS A 578 18.36 -4.02 0.98
N GLY A 579 17.12 -3.64 1.32
CA GLY A 579 16.57 -2.33 1.02
C GLY A 579 16.20 -2.12 -0.44
N SER A 580 15.63 -0.94 -0.73
CA SER A 580 15.19 -0.52 -2.07
C SER A 580 16.32 -0.03 -2.99
N ASN A 581 17.57 -0.12 -2.54
CA ASN A 581 18.75 0.34 -3.27
C ASN A 581 19.83 -0.76 -3.45
N GLY A 582 19.50 -2.02 -3.14
CA GLY A 582 20.38 -3.17 -3.37
C GLY A 582 21.69 -3.10 -2.57
N MET A 583 21.72 -2.30 -1.50
CA MET A 583 22.95 -2.08 -0.73
C MET A 583 23.42 -3.37 -0.07
N GLN A 584 24.74 -3.53 -0.01
CA GLN A 584 25.38 -4.72 0.54
C GLN A 584 26.41 -4.35 1.60
N PHE A 585 26.17 -4.79 2.84
CA PHE A 585 27.11 -4.61 3.93
C PHE A 585 28.25 -5.62 3.85
N ILE A 586 29.47 -5.15 4.12
CA ILE A 586 30.67 -5.97 4.23
C ILE A 586 31.35 -5.60 5.55
N ASP A 587 31.32 -6.54 6.49
CA ASP A 587 31.91 -6.39 7.81
C ASP A 587 33.28 -7.07 7.88
N PHE A 588 34.23 -6.35 8.45
CA PHE A 588 35.59 -6.81 8.71
C PHE A 588 35.82 -6.82 10.21
N GLU A 589 36.23 -7.96 10.75
CA GLU A 589 36.55 -8.14 12.17
C GLU A 589 37.99 -8.65 12.30
N ASN A 590 38.74 -8.08 13.23
CA ASN A 590 40.11 -8.51 13.52
C ASN A 590 40.39 -8.49 15.01
N ASP A 591 41.08 -9.50 15.51
CA ASP A 591 41.35 -9.68 16.96
C ASP A 591 42.49 -8.79 17.46
N THR A 592 43.33 -8.31 16.54
CA THR A 592 44.53 -7.52 16.85
C THR A 592 44.56 -6.19 16.10
N ALA A 593 45.40 -5.28 16.57
CA ALA A 593 45.55 -3.99 15.92
C ALA A 593 46.17 -4.16 14.53
N LEU A 594 45.51 -3.63 13.51
CA LEU A 594 45.88 -3.84 12.11
C LEU A 594 45.49 -2.61 11.28
N LYS A 595 46.38 -2.22 10.37
CA LYS A 595 46.04 -1.34 9.25
C LYS A 595 46.23 -2.15 7.98
N THR A 596 45.21 -2.22 7.15
CA THR A 596 45.28 -2.97 5.89
C THR A 596 44.44 -2.27 4.83
N LYS A 597 44.84 -2.44 3.57
CA LYS A 597 43.99 -2.06 2.45
C LYS A 597 43.06 -3.20 2.07
N ILE A 598 41.88 -2.81 1.63
CA ILE A 598 40.81 -3.68 1.17
C ILE A 598 40.47 -3.26 -0.25
N THR A 599 40.36 -4.24 -1.13
CA THR A 599 39.84 -4.05 -2.48
C THR A 599 38.53 -4.83 -2.59
N ILE A 600 37.44 -4.12 -2.87
CA ILE A 600 36.13 -4.71 -3.16
C ILE A 600 35.96 -4.66 -4.68
N SER A 601 35.64 -5.80 -5.29
CA SER A 601 35.48 -5.90 -6.74
C SER A 601 34.31 -6.79 -7.15
N ASN A 602 33.69 -6.47 -8.28
CA ASN A 602 32.66 -7.29 -8.91
C ASN A 602 32.67 -6.97 -10.41
N GLY A 603 33.02 -7.96 -11.24
CA GLY A 603 33.25 -7.74 -12.67
C GLY A 603 34.34 -6.68 -12.92
N GLU A 604 34.00 -5.63 -13.65
CA GLU A 604 34.91 -4.51 -13.96
C GLU A 604 35.02 -3.46 -12.85
N PHE A 605 34.14 -3.50 -11.84
CA PHE A 605 34.21 -2.58 -10.70
C PHE A 605 35.28 -3.01 -9.71
N SER A 606 36.07 -2.05 -9.24
CA SER A 606 37.07 -2.24 -8.22
C SER A 606 37.29 -0.94 -7.46
N GLU A 607 37.04 -0.96 -6.15
CA GLU A 607 37.32 0.17 -5.27
C GLU A 607 38.22 -0.27 -4.12
N GLN A 608 39.22 0.56 -3.82
CA GLN A 608 40.19 0.30 -2.77
C GLN A 608 40.04 1.32 -1.64
N THR A 609 39.97 0.84 -0.40
CA THR A 609 39.98 1.67 0.80
C THR A 609 40.93 1.10 1.86
N THR A 610 41.26 1.91 2.87
CA THR A 610 42.12 1.48 3.99
C THR A 610 41.29 1.44 5.26
N ILE A 611 41.41 0.35 6.00
CA ILE A 611 40.68 0.14 7.26
C ILE A 611 41.65 -0.04 8.44
N TYR A 612 41.16 0.27 9.64
CA TYR A 612 41.97 0.38 10.85
C TYR A 612 41.31 -0.32 12.04
N PHE A 613 42.02 -1.28 12.62
CA PHE A 613 41.69 -1.91 13.89
C PHE A 613 42.60 -1.35 14.98
N ALA A 614 42.01 -0.65 15.94
CA ALA A 614 42.70 -0.10 17.09
C ALA A 614 42.82 -1.14 18.21
N PRO A 615 43.91 -1.13 18.99
CA PRO A 615 43.98 -1.91 20.23
C PRO A 615 42.96 -1.35 21.24
N HIS A 616 42.39 -2.21 22.07
CA HIS A 616 41.55 -1.78 23.18
C HIS A 616 42.41 -1.13 24.28
N CYS A 617 42.64 0.18 24.19
CA CYS A 617 43.59 0.89 25.06
C CYS A 617 43.35 0.73 26.58
N PRO A 618 42.11 0.61 27.10
CA PRO A 618 41.90 0.36 28.53
C PRO A 618 42.58 -0.90 29.05
N THR A 619 42.64 -1.96 28.22
CA THR A 619 43.31 -3.22 28.59
C THR A 619 44.72 -3.34 28.01
N LYS A 620 45.09 -2.48 27.03
CA LYS A 620 46.40 -2.48 26.35
C LYS A 620 47.14 -1.13 26.48
N ILE A 621 47.15 -0.54 27.67
CA ILE A 621 47.69 0.81 27.94
C ILE A 621 49.14 0.98 27.44
N PHE A 622 50.03 0.04 27.74
CA PHE A 622 51.43 0.12 27.32
C PHE A 622 51.61 0.08 25.79
N GLN A 623 50.76 -0.69 25.09
CA GLN A 623 50.77 -0.73 23.63
C GLN A 623 50.35 0.63 23.05
N CYS A 624 49.30 1.24 23.59
CA CYS A 624 48.84 2.55 23.12
C CYS A 624 49.83 3.67 23.43
N LEU A 625 50.52 3.62 24.57
CA LEU A 625 51.56 4.61 24.92
C LEU A 625 52.81 4.48 24.02
N SER A 626 53.18 3.25 23.62
CA SER A 626 54.34 3.01 22.76
C SER A 626 54.04 3.16 21.26
N HIS A 627 52.76 3.12 20.86
CA HIS A 627 52.32 3.23 19.47
C HIS A 627 51.32 4.39 19.31
N PRO A 628 51.78 5.64 19.21
CA PRO A 628 50.91 6.82 19.19
C PRO A 628 49.89 6.81 18.04
N ASN A 629 50.25 6.22 16.89
CA ASN A 629 49.31 6.04 15.77
C ASN A 629 48.15 5.09 16.11
N GLN A 630 48.40 4.01 16.86
CA GLN A 630 47.36 3.07 17.27
C GLN A 630 46.46 3.66 18.37
N ALA A 631 47.03 4.47 19.27
CA ALA A 631 46.25 5.25 20.24
C ALA A 631 45.33 6.27 19.54
N TRP A 632 45.81 6.89 18.46
CA TRP A 632 44.98 7.77 17.64
C TRP A 632 43.82 7.02 16.98
N TRP A 633 44.03 5.81 16.46
CA TRP A 633 42.95 4.97 15.92
C TRP A 633 41.89 4.65 16.99
N TYR A 634 42.32 4.33 18.21
CA TYR A 634 41.41 4.06 19.33
C TYR A 634 40.56 5.30 19.67
N LEU A 635 41.19 6.48 19.71
CA LEU A 635 40.49 7.74 19.95
C LEU A 635 39.47 8.03 18.83
N ARG A 636 39.86 7.88 17.56
CA ARG A 636 38.97 8.03 16.39
C ARG A 636 37.76 7.10 16.47
N SER A 637 37.98 5.81 16.71
CA SER A 637 36.90 4.83 16.86
C SER A 637 35.96 5.19 18.02
N THR A 638 36.52 5.57 19.17
CA THR A 638 35.71 5.91 20.36
C THR A 638 34.88 7.18 20.15
N ILE A 639 35.42 8.19 19.46
CA ILE A 639 34.70 9.42 19.11
C ILE A 639 33.59 9.11 18.10
N SER A 640 33.92 8.35 17.04
CA SER A 640 32.95 7.96 16.00
C SER A 640 31.78 7.16 16.58
N ASP A 641 32.05 6.17 17.44
CA ASP A 641 31.01 5.40 18.13
C ASP A 641 30.11 6.31 18.99
N LYS A 642 30.69 7.30 19.69
CA LYS A 642 29.90 8.25 20.49
C LYS A 642 29.03 9.17 19.63
N ILE A 643 29.56 9.65 18.50
CA ILE A 643 28.78 10.48 17.57
C ILE A 643 27.62 9.67 17.01
N ARG A 644 27.87 8.45 16.56
CA ARG A 644 26.82 7.56 16.05
C ARG A 644 25.75 7.27 17.10
N LEU A 645 26.12 6.96 18.34
CA LEU A 645 25.15 6.77 19.43
C LEU A 645 24.32 8.02 19.71
N MET A 646 24.88 9.22 19.54
CA MET A 646 24.12 10.47 19.69
C MET A 646 23.18 10.71 18.51
N GLU A 647 23.58 10.34 17.30
CA GLU A 647 22.74 10.41 16.10
C GLU A 647 21.61 9.38 16.15
N GLU A 648 21.90 8.12 16.47
CA GLU A 648 20.90 7.06 16.70
C GLU A 648 19.92 7.47 17.80
N LYS A 649 20.41 8.04 18.90
CA LYS A 649 19.55 8.55 19.96
C LYS A 649 18.69 9.72 19.49
N ARG A 650 19.22 10.63 18.67
CA ARG A 650 18.42 11.73 18.07
C ARG A 650 17.38 11.22 17.09
N GLN A 651 17.71 10.23 16.27
CA GLN A 651 16.78 9.62 15.32
C GLN A 651 15.67 8.88 16.07
N HIS A 652 16.04 8.10 17.09
CA HIS A 652 15.08 7.46 17.98
C HIS A 652 14.23 8.51 18.71
N GLU A 653 14.82 9.53 19.31
CA GLU A 653 14.05 10.61 19.95
C GLU A 653 13.13 11.33 18.95
N ALA A 654 13.55 11.56 17.70
CA ALA A 654 12.68 12.14 16.66
C ALA A 654 11.55 11.18 16.24
N GLN A 655 11.82 9.87 16.23
CA GLN A 655 10.85 8.83 15.89
C GLN A 655 9.80 8.60 17.00
N PHE A 656 10.05 9.05 18.24
CA PHE A 656 9.17 8.89 19.40
C PHE A 656 8.83 10.21 20.11
N ALA A 657 9.14 11.37 19.51
CA ALA A 657 8.80 12.70 20.04
C ALA A 657 7.44 13.22 19.55
N GLU A 658 6.71 12.42 18.77
CA GLU A 658 5.29 12.57 18.45
C GLU A 658 4.58 11.21 18.69
#